data_AF-A0A437CPH8-F1
#
_entry.id   AF-A0A437CPH8-F1
#
_cell.length_a   1.000
_cell.length_b   1.000
_cell.length_c   1.000
_cell.angle_alpha   90.00
_cell.angle_beta   90.00
_cell.angle_gamma   90.00
#
_symmetry.space_group_name_H-M   'P 1'
#
loop_
_entity.id
_entity.type
_entity.pdbx_description
1 polymer ?
#
loop_
_entity_poly.entity_id
_entity_poly.type
_entity_poly.pdbx_seq_one_letter_code
_entity_poly.pdbx_strand_id
1 'polypeptide(L)'
;MERGALCQLTVGLELDEITSEKEIISREQGDSKASGASDVILYKIDVPANRYDLLCLEGLVRGLQVFKNKLEAPRYTRVSPIDGEVQRLIITKETIAVRPHAVAAVLRNITFTKERYDSFIELQEKLHQNICRKRSLVAIGTHDLDTISGPFTYTAKPPGDISFKPLNQTKEYTATQLMSLYKTDSHLRHYLHIIEDKPVYPIIYDSNGVVLSMPPIINGDHSKISLTTKNVFIECTAMDVTKAKIVLDVMVTMFSQYCSRPFTVEEAEVVYPDGKTCIYPELAYRKEKLSGEFINRKVGISEPTEKIAQLLTRMCLLSQPTGAGDEIEVEIPPTRPDVIHACDIMEDAAVAYGFNNITRTTPRTYTVANQFPINKLTELLRQDLAAAGFTEALNFALCSQEDIADKLSKKISDTRAVHISNPKTAEFQVARTTLLPGLLKTVAANRKMPLPLKLFEISDVVLKDESKDVGARNSRRFCAVYYNKSPGFEVIHGLLDRTMQLLEVKPAREQGYHIQAADDSTFFPGRCAEIFVYGKSVGRLGVLHPDVIGRFELSMPCSALEMDIEPFLGHTAEALLTHDVPMRETIKHISSRQDKSYVEGFVASQADAAVFDAIRSTPPQTLQHLLRWYNHIKSFQMDRARLPATKTQFVLLNACPSSDHASDEDIDLFGSEDEAESAETARIKEQRLAEYAAKKSKKPALIAKSSILLDVKPWDDETDMSKLEECVRSVRMDGLLWGQSKLLPVGYGIKKLQIACVVEDDKVGTDMLEEAITAFEEHVQSVDVAAFNKI
;
A
#
# COMPACT_ATOMS: atom_id res chain seq x y z
N MET A 1 -9.46 -13.77 16.39
CA MET A 1 -8.62 -12.57 16.49
C MET A 1 -7.69 -12.55 17.71
N GLU A 2 -8.16 -12.67 18.96
CA GLU A 2 -7.27 -12.59 20.15
C GLU A 2 -6.14 -13.65 20.20
N ARG A 3 -6.35 -14.85 19.62
CA ARG A 3 -5.29 -15.88 19.51
C ARG A 3 -4.24 -15.58 18.42
N GLY A 4 -4.59 -14.81 17.39
CA GLY A 4 -3.68 -14.42 16.30
C GLY A 4 -2.67 -13.36 16.75
N ALA A 5 -3.16 -12.33 17.46
CA ALA A 5 -2.32 -11.28 18.05
C ALA A 5 -1.28 -11.84 19.05
N LEU A 6 -1.65 -12.89 19.80
CA LEU A 6 -0.74 -13.55 20.73
C LEU A 6 0.40 -14.32 20.01
N CYS A 7 0.16 -14.87 18.82
CA CYS A 7 1.19 -15.60 18.06
C CYS A 7 2.22 -14.64 17.44
N GLN A 8 1.74 -13.52 16.90
CA GLN A 8 2.56 -12.47 16.28
C GLN A 8 3.57 -11.87 17.27
N LEU A 9 3.14 -11.67 18.52
CA LEU A 9 3.98 -11.10 19.58
C LEU A 9 4.95 -12.10 20.22
N THR A 10 4.77 -13.41 20.01
CA THR A 10 5.59 -14.44 20.65
C THR A 10 6.72 -14.94 19.74
N VAL A 11 6.46 -15.14 18.43
CA VAL A 11 7.46 -15.70 17.49
C VAL A 11 7.60 -14.87 16.20
N GLY A 12 6.82 -13.79 16.03
CA GLY A 12 6.82 -13.00 14.80
C GLY A 12 6.09 -13.65 13.63
N LEU A 13 5.15 -14.57 13.92
CA LEU A 13 4.30 -15.25 12.94
C LEU A 13 2.86 -14.80 13.09
N GLU A 14 2.19 -14.53 11.97
CA GLU A 14 0.79 -14.13 11.95
C GLU A 14 -0.09 -15.26 11.43
N LEU A 15 -1.18 -15.55 12.12
CA LEU A 15 -2.19 -16.48 11.63
C LEU A 15 -3.23 -15.67 10.85
N ASP A 16 -3.11 -15.70 9.52
CA ASP A 16 -3.92 -14.90 8.57
C ASP A 16 -5.37 -15.38 8.56
N GLU A 17 -5.59 -16.63 8.14
CA GLU A 17 -6.92 -17.24 8.08
C GLU A 17 -6.89 -18.72 8.49
N ILE A 18 -8.04 -19.21 8.94
CA ILE A 18 -8.31 -20.64 9.18
C ILE A 18 -9.37 -21.02 8.16
N THR A 19 -9.01 -21.83 7.17
CA THR A 19 -9.87 -22.18 6.03
C THR A 19 -9.78 -23.68 5.73
N SER A 20 -10.56 -24.18 4.77
CA SER A 20 -10.34 -25.52 4.19
C SER A 20 -10.08 -25.44 2.69
N GLU A 21 -9.49 -26.49 2.10
CA GLU A 21 -9.28 -26.58 0.64
C GLU A 21 -10.62 -26.43 -0.11
N LYS A 22 -11.69 -26.98 0.47
CA LYS A 22 -13.05 -26.84 -0.02
C LYS A 22 -13.54 -25.39 -0.02
N GLU A 23 -13.30 -24.63 1.05
CA GLU A 23 -13.68 -23.21 1.12
C GLU A 23 -12.90 -22.35 0.12
N ILE A 24 -11.60 -22.61 -0.07
CA ILE A 24 -10.76 -21.88 -1.04
C ILE A 24 -11.28 -22.12 -2.46
N ILE A 25 -11.50 -23.38 -2.84
CA ILE A 25 -11.98 -23.73 -4.20
C ILE A 25 -13.41 -23.23 -4.41
N SER A 26 -14.26 -23.29 -3.39
CA SER A 26 -15.61 -22.73 -3.43
C SER A 26 -15.58 -21.22 -3.69
N ARG A 27 -14.73 -20.47 -2.97
CA ARG A 27 -14.57 -19.01 -3.12
C ARG A 27 -14.04 -18.61 -4.48
N GLU A 28 -13.04 -19.31 -5.01
CA GLU A 28 -12.35 -18.92 -6.25
C GLU A 28 -12.97 -19.50 -7.53
N GLN A 29 -13.50 -20.72 -7.46
CA GLN A 29 -13.91 -21.49 -8.64
C GLN A 29 -15.35 -22.01 -8.58
N GLY A 30 -16.08 -21.69 -7.50
CA GLY A 30 -17.47 -22.06 -7.28
C GLY A 30 -17.66 -23.47 -6.69
N ASP A 31 -18.80 -23.67 -6.03
CA ASP A 31 -19.13 -24.89 -5.26
C ASP A 31 -19.10 -26.19 -6.08
N SER A 32 -19.37 -26.10 -7.37
CA SER A 32 -19.39 -27.29 -8.25
C SER A 32 -18.02 -27.99 -8.32
N LYS A 33 -16.93 -27.22 -8.31
CA LYS A 33 -15.55 -27.75 -8.32
C LYS A 33 -15.03 -28.13 -6.93
N ALA A 34 -15.69 -27.67 -5.87
CA ALA A 34 -15.35 -28.02 -4.49
C ALA A 34 -15.85 -29.42 -4.08
N SER A 35 -16.66 -30.09 -4.91
CA SER A 35 -17.36 -31.35 -4.61
C SER A 35 -16.49 -32.60 -4.41
N GLY A 36 -15.16 -32.46 -4.39
CA GLY A 36 -14.21 -33.52 -4.01
C GLY A 36 -12.98 -33.01 -3.24
N ALA A 37 -13.00 -31.75 -2.80
CA ALA A 37 -11.91 -31.12 -2.08
C ALA A 37 -11.95 -31.47 -0.59
N SER A 38 -10.79 -31.45 0.07
CA SER A 38 -10.68 -31.77 1.49
C SER A 38 -11.33 -30.68 2.35
N ASP A 39 -12.14 -31.09 3.32
CA ASP A 39 -12.71 -30.19 4.33
C ASP A 39 -11.86 -30.13 5.62
N VAL A 40 -10.58 -30.51 5.50
CA VAL A 40 -9.63 -30.45 6.61
C VAL A 40 -9.32 -28.99 6.92
N ILE A 41 -9.29 -28.67 8.21
CA ILE A 41 -8.93 -27.33 8.70
C ILE A 41 -7.45 -27.07 8.39
N LEU A 42 -7.20 -26.05 7.58
CA LEU A 42 -5.89 -25.52 7.21
C LEU A 42 -5.63 -24.20 7.93
N TYR A 43 -4.41 -24.03 8.41
CA TYR A 43 -3.94 -22.78 8.99
C TYR A 43 -3.09 -22.05 7.96
N LYS A 44 -3.53 -20.88 7.52
CA LYS A 44 -2.70 -20.01 6.69
C LYS A 44 -1.89 -19.09 7.59
N ILE A 45 -0.59 -19.28 7.57
CA ILE A 45 0.35 -18.59 8.45
C ILE A 45 1.21 -17.71 7.56
N ASP A 46 1.26 -16.41 7.86
CA ASP A 46 2.17 -15.48 7.21
C ASP A 46 3.54 -15.55 7.89
N VAL A 47 4.57 -15.56 7.05
CA VAL A 47 5.96 -15.84 7.43
C VAL A 47 6.85 -14.71 6.90
N PRO A 48 7.77 -14.18 7.71
CA PRO A 48 8.59 -13.06 7.28
C PRO A 48 9.52 -13.47 6.13
N ALA A 49 9.64 -12.61 5.12
CA ALA A 49 10.33 -12.92 3.86
C ALA A 49 11.83 -13.19 3.98
N ASN A 50 12.46 -12.89 5.13
CA ASN A 50 13.85 -13.17 5.44
C ASN A 50 14.08 -14.63 5.93
N ARG A 51 13.06 -15.29 6.51
CA ARG A 51 13.19 -16.61 7.14
C ARG A 51 12.76 -17.73 6.20
N TYR A 52 13.68 -18.11 5.30
CA TYR A 52 13.44 -19.18 4.32
C TYR A 52 13.24 -20.57 4.95
N ASP A 53 13.77 -20.77 6.16
CA ASP A 53 13.60 -22.00 6.93
C ASP A 53 12.16 -22.22 7.40
N LEU A 54 11.30 -21.20 7.40
CA LEU A 54 9.92 -21.28 7.90
C LEU A 54 8.87 -21.47 6.79
N LEU A 55 9.28 -21.61 5.53
CA LEU A 55 8.37 -21.70 4.38
C LEU A 55 7.62 -23.05 4.26
N CYS A 56 8.05 -24.07 5.00
CA CYS A 56 7.44 -25.40 5.04
C CYS A 56 6.99 -25.76 6.46
N LEU A 57 6.09 -26.74 6.55
CA LEU A 57 5.58 -27.24 7.83
C LEU A 57 6.71 -27.79 8.70
N GLU A 58 7.66 -28.52 8.10
CA GLU A 58 8.81 -29.12 8.78
C GLU A 58 9.66 -28.06 9.51
N GLY A 59 9.96 -26.98 8.80
CA GLY A 59 10.73 -25.87 9.33
C GLY A 59 9.98 -25.06 10.37
N LEU A 60 8.71 -24.77 10.13
CA LEU A 60 7.85 -24.05 11.06
C LEU A 60 7.67 -24.81 12.38
N VAL A 61 7.33 -26.11 12.30
CA VAL A 61 7.18 -26.98 13.48
C VAL A 61 8.49 -27.03 14.23
N ARG A 62 9.62 -27.25 13.55
CA ARG A 62 10.92 -27.33 14.20
C ARG A 62 11.30 -26.02 14.90
N GLY A 63 11.16 -24.88 14.22
CA GLY A 63 11.43 -23.56 14.80
C GLY A 63 10.59 -23.30 16.05
N LEU A 64 9.29 -23.60 16.00
CA LEU A 64 8.38 -23.45 17.14
C LEU A 64 8.68 -24.40 18.30
N GLN A 65 9.07 -25.64 18.02
CA GLN A 65 9.42 -26.61 19.06
C GLN A 65 10.72 -26.24 19.76
N VAL A 66 11.73 -25.76 19.03
CA VAL A 66 12.98 -25.23 19.61
C VAL A 66 12.70 -23.97 20.43
N PHE A 67 11.87 -23.07 19.91
CA PHE A 67 11.49 -21.84 20.62
C PHE A 67 10.80 -22.10 21.97
N LYS A 68 10.00 -23.17 22.04
CA LYS A 68 9.30 -23.63 23.25
C LYS A 68 10.14 -24.57 24.14
N ASN A 69 11.43 -24.78 23.85
CA ASN A 69 12.32 -25.70 24.55
C ASN A 69 11.79 -27.15 24.61
N LYS A 70 11.03 -27.57 23.60
CA LYS A 70 10.49 -28.95 23.51
C LYS A 70 11.37 -29.87 22.67
N LEU A 71 12.23 -29.30 21.83
CA LEU A 71 13.15 -29.99 20.94
C LEU A 71 14.48 -29.25 20.96
N GLU A 72 15.59 -30.00 20.93
CA GLU A 72 16.91 -29.41 20.65
C GLU A 72 17.07 -29.18 19.14
N ALA A 73 17.76 -28.10 18.77
CA ALA A 73 18.03 -27.81 17.37
C ALA A 73 18.90 -28.92 16.75
N PRO A 74 18.49 -29.55 15.64
CA PRO A 74 19.26 -30.64 15.04
C PRO A 74 20.54 -30.13 14.39
N ARG A 75 21.55 -31.01 14.33
CA ARG A 75 22.81 -30.74 13.64
C ARG A 75 22.76 -31.36 12.24
N TYR A 76 22.87 -30.52 11.22
CA TYR A 76 22.92 -30.94 9.83
C TYR A 76 24.34 -31.31 9.48
N THR A 77 24.54 -32.51 8.94
CA THR A 77 25.86 -33.01 8.61
C THR A 77 25.91 -33.46 7.16
N ARG A 78 27.00 -33.08 6.49
CA ARG A 78 27.34 -33.60 5.19
C ARG A 78 28.08 -34.92 5.35
N VAL A 79 27.70 -35.93 4.59
CA VAL A 79 28.33 -37.26 4.60
C VAL A 79 28.80 -37.63 3.20
N SER A 80 29.93 -38.32 3.12
CA SER A 80 30.36 -38.98 1.88
C SER A 80 29.54 -40.25 1.65
N PRO A 81 29.32 -40.67 0.39
CA PRO A 81 28.58 -41.88 0.06
C PRO A 81 29.25 -43.14 0.62
N ILE A 82 28.43 -44.11 1.05
CA ILE A 82 28.90 -45.36 1.68
C ILE A 82 29.71 -46.22 0.70
N ASP A 83 29.32 -46.21 -0.57
CA ASP A 83 29.95 -47.02 -1.63
C ASP A 83 31.19 -46.33 -2.26
N GLY A 84 31.53 -45.11 -1.82
CA GLY A 84 32.68 -44.34 -2.30
C GLY A 84 32.48 -43.63 -3.65
N GLU A 85 31.38 -43.88 -4.38
CA GLU A 85 31.06 -43.21 -5.64
C GLU A 85 30.27 -41.92 -5.43
N VAL A 86 30.98 -40.78 -5.47
CA VAL A 86 30.37 -39.44 -5.36
C VAL A 86 29.66 -39.07 -6.67
N GLN A 87 28.42 -38.61 -6.56
CA GLN A 87 27.66 -38.10 -7.71
C GLN A 87 28.29 -36.80 -8.20
N ARG A 88 28.54 -36.73 -9.51
CA ARG A 88 29.24 -35.61 -10.16
C ARG A 88 28.33 -34.84 -11.10
N LEU A 89 28.32 -33.51 -11.01
CA LEU A 89 27.68 -32.60 -11.96
C LEU A 89 28.73 -31.71 -12.64
N ILE A 90 28.91 -31.90 -13.94
CA ILE A 90 29.95 -31.24 -14.74
C ILE A 90 29.33 -30.05 -15.48
N ILE A 91 29.82 -28.84 -15.21
CA ILE A 91 29.39 -27.60 -15.84
C ILE A 91 30.30 -27.30 -17.03
N THR A 92 29.70 -27.06 -18.19
CA THR A 92 30.42 -26.76 -19.44
C THR A 92 30.44 -25.26 -19.75
N LYS A 93 31.35 -24.81 -20.62
CA LYS A 93 31.60 -23.36 -20.87
C LYS A 93 30.42 -22.65 -21.51
N GLU A 94 29.59 -23.39 -22.25
CA GLU A 94 28.43 -22.89 -22.98
C GLU A 94 27.37 -22.31 -22.03
N THR A 95 27.32 -22.79 -20.78
CA THR A 95 26.38 -22.34 -19.76
C THR A 95 26.55 -20.87 -19.39
N ILE A 96 27.76 -20.29 -19.54
CA ILE A 96 28.05 -18.88 -19.22
C ILE A 96 27.17 -17.91 -20.01
N ALA A 97 26.77 -18.29 -21.23
CA ALA A 97 25.94 -17.44 -22.09
C ALA A 97 24.51 -17.25 -21.57
N VAL A 98 24.05 -18.13 -20.66
CA VAL A 98 22.67 -18.13 -20.17
C VAL A 98 22.60 -18.14 -18.66
N ARG A 99 23.19 -19.15 -18.01
CA ARG A 99 23.14 -19.41 -16.56
C ARG A 99 24.46 -20.06 -16.13
N PRO A 100 25.42 -19.28 -15.59
CA PRO A 100 26.80 -19.72 -15.41
C PRO A 100 27.03 -20.72 -14.26
N HIS A 101 26.07 -20.87 -13.34
CA HIS A 101 26.29 -21.62 -12.10
C HIS A 101 25.26 -22.71 -11.90
N ALA A 102 25.71 -23.82 -11.31
CA ALA A 102 24.84 -24.86 -10.76
C ALA A 102 25.44 -25.42 -9.47
N VAL A 103 24.59 -25.90 -8.57
CA VAL A 103 24.97 -26.63 -7.35
C VAL A 103 24.08 -27.85 -7.22
N ALA A 104 24.54 -28.92 -6.56
CA ALA A 104 23.76 -30.14 -6.40
C ALA A 104 23.99 -30.82 -5.05
N ALA A 105 23.06 -31.68 -4.65
CA ALA A 105 23.13 -32.51 -3.45
C ALA A 105 22.27 -33.77 -3.60
N VAL A 106 22.49 -34.76 -2.74
CA VAL A 106 21.70 -36.00 -2.71
C VAL A 106 21.08 -36.23 -1.34
N LEU A 107 19.79 -36.56 -1.31
CA LEU A 107 19.10 -37.10 -0.14
C LEU A 107 18.89 -38.61 -0.34
N ARG A 108 19.52 -39.43 0.52
CA ARG A 108 19.45 -40.89 0.46
C ARG A 108 18.38 -41.47 1.36
N ASN A 109 17.67 -42.48 0.85
CA ASN A 109 16.65 -43.25 1.58
C ASN A 109 15.64 -42.34 2.30
N ILE A 110 15.09 -41.36 1.58
CA ILE A 110 14.01 -40.51 2.07
C ILE A 110 12.70 -41.31 2.11
N THR A 111 11.87 -41.04 3.12
CA THR A 111 10.55 -41.65 3.26
C THR A 111 9.45 -40.65 2.95
N PHE A 112 8.89 -40.74 1.74
CA PHE A 112 7.74 -39.93 1.32
C PHE A 112 6.41 -40.56 1.76
N THR A 113 5.66 -39.81 2.55
CA THR A 113 4.19 -39.96 2.64
C THR A 113 3.55 -38.95 1.70
N LYS A 114 2.25 -39.07 1.43
CA LYS A 114 1.55 -38.10 0.57
C LYS A 114 1.71 -36.66 1.08
N GLU A 115 1.47 -36.44 2.37
CA GLU A 115 1.64 -35.13 3.02
C GLU A 115 3.08 -34.58 2.89
N ARG A 116 4.10 -35.42 3.09
CA ARG A 116 5.52 -35.00 2.99
C ARG A 116 5.92 -34.70 1.56
N TYR A 117 5.41 -35.47 0.61
CA TYR A 117 5.66 -35.23 -0.81
C TYR A 117 5.03 -33.91 -1.25
N ASP A 118 3.77 -33.66 -0.84
CA ASP A 118 3.09 -32.41 -1.14
C ASP A 118 3.83 -31.21 -0.48
N SER A 119 4.27 -31.34 0.78
CA SER A 119 5.10 -30.33 1.46
C SER A 119 6.45 -30.08 0.75
N PHE A 120 7.07 -31.14 0.20
CA PHE A 120 8.34 -31.04 -0.53
C PHE A 120 8.19 -30.22 -1.82
N ILE A 121 7.15 -30.50 -2.60
CA ILE A 121 6.83 -29.75 -3.81
C ILE A 121 6.43 -28.31 -3.46
N GLU A 122 5.64 -28.11 -2.41
CA GLU A 122 5.21 -26.80 -1.96
C GLU A 122 6.40 -25.92 -1.53
N LEU A 123 7.37 -26.48 -0.79
CA LEU A 123 8.60 -25.77 -0.44
C LEU A 123 9.37 -25.33 -1.69
N GLN A 124 9.53 -26.23 -2.67
CA GLN A 124 10.19 -25.94 -3.93
C GLN A 124 9.52 -24.76 -4.65
N GLU A 125 8.18 -24.77 -4.72
CA GLU A 125 7.41 -23.73 -5.39
C GLU A 125 7.45 -22.39 -4.65
N LYS A 126 7.36 -22.39 -3.31
CA LYS A 126 7.51 -21.18 -2.48
C LYS A 126 8.91 -20.56 -2.63
N LEU A 127 9.96 -21.37 -2.65
CA LEU A 127 11.32 -20.88 -2.91
C LEU A 127 11.45 -20.31 -4.32
N HIS A 128 10.83 -20.95 -5.33
CA HIS A 128 10.82 -20.46 -6.71
C HIS A 128 10.14 -19.09 -6.85
N GLN A 129 9.04 -18.87 -6.14
CA GLN A 129 8.30 -17.62 -6.17
C GLN A 129 9.03 -16.49 -5.43
N ASN A 130 9.60 -16.77 -4.26
CA ASN A 130 10.22 -15.79 -3.38
C ASN A 130 11.71 -15.56 -3.70
N ILE A 131 12.63 -16.28 -3.02
CA ILE A 131 14.08 -16.04 -3.10
C ILE A 131 14.64 -16.18 -4.52
N CYS A 132 14.03 -17.04 -5.34
CA CYS A 132 14.44 -17.28 -6.72
C CYS A 132 13.88 -16.25 -7.72
N ARG A 133 12.99 -15.34 -7.29
CA ARG A 133 12.27 -14.35 -8.12
C ARG A 133 11.61 -14.98 -9.35
N LYS A 134 10.61 -15.84 -9.13
CA LYS A 134 9.93 -16.59 -10.20
C LYS A 134 10.93 -17.33 -11.10
N ARG A 135 11.83 -18.08 -10.46
CA ARG A 135 12.92 -18.85 -11.10
C ARG A 135 13.97 -18.04 -11.88
N SER A 136 13.87 -16.71 -11.94
CA SER A 136 14.78 -15.87 -12.74
C SER A 136 16.23 -15.96 -12.26
N LEU A 137 16.44 -16.00 -10.94
CA LEU A 137 17.78 -16.06 -10.34
C LEU A 137 18.28 -17.49 -10.11
N VAL A 138 17.40 -18.37 -9.63
CA VAL A 138 17.71 -19.77 -9.30
C VAL A 138 16.55 -20.65 -9.76
N ALA A 139 16.82 -21.80 -10.35
CA ALA A 139 15.83 -22.82 -10.64
C ALA A 139 16.27 -24.14 -10.01
N ILE A 140 15.35 -24.73 -9.25
CA ILE A 140 15.54 -26.00 -8.53
C ILE A 140 14.92 -27.09 -9.39
N GLY A 141 15.69 -28.14 -9.68
CA GLY A 141 15.19 -29.42 -10.14
C GLY A 141 15.35 -30.48 -9.05
N THR A 142 14.43 -31.43 -9.08
CA THR A 142 14.40 -32.56 -8.17
C THR A 142 14.16 -33.80 -9.02
N HIS A 143 15.01 -34.81 -8.82
CA HIS A 143 15.11 -35.98 -9.67
C HIS A 143 15.17 -37.26 -8.86
N ASP A 144 14.49 -38.29 -9.34
CA ASP A 144 14.63 -39.65 -8.80
C ASP A 144 15.98 -40.24 -9.24
N LEU A 145 16.91 -40.32 -8.30
CA LEU A 145 18.27 -40.79 -8.54
C LEU A 145 18.30 -42.28 -8.96
N ASP A 146 17.31 -43.07 -8.56
CA ASP A 146 17.26 -44.50 -8.91
C ASP A 146 16.93 -44.73 -10.40
N THR A 147 16.44 -43.71 -11.10
CA THR A 147 16.10 -43.75 -12.53
C THR A 147 17.21 -43.24 -13.44
N ILE A 148 18.22 -42.57 -12.90
CA ILE A 148 19.26 -41.88 -13.69
C ILE A 148 20.65 -42.38 -13.28
N SER A 149 21.65 -42.16 -14.12
CA SER A 149 23.03 -42.59 -13.81
C SER A 149 24.04 -41.47 -14.03
N GLY A 150 24.81 -41.14 -13.00
CA GLY A 150 25.90 -40.17 -13.09
C GLY A 150 27.12 -40.68 -13.87
N PRO A 151 28.06 -39.81 -14.27
CA PRO A 151 28.10 -38.36 -14.01
C PRO A 151 27.08 -37.57 -14.86
N PHE A 152 26.58 -36.48 -14.28
CA PHE A 152 25.64 -35.56 -14.90
C PHE A 152 26.36 -34.40 -15.59
N THR A 153 25.83 -33.89 -16.69
CA THR A 153 26.43 -32.79 -17.46
C THR A 153 25.45 -31.63 -17.61
N TYR A 154 25.80 -30.46 -17.07
CA TYR A 154 25.10 -29.20 -17.28
C TYR A 154 25.73 -28.43 -18.45
N THR A 155 24.96 -28.27 -19.53
CA THR A 155 25.41 -27.61 -20.75
C THR A 155 24.34 -26.71 -21.34
N ALA A 156 24.66 -25.98 -22.41
CA ALA A 156 23.69 -25.20 -23.17
C ALA A 156 23.81 -25.52 -24.66
N LYS A 157 22.69 -25.83 -25.30
CA LYS A 157 22.63 -26.21 -26.72
C LYS A 157 21.60 -25.37 -27.48
N PRO A 158 21.72 -25.24 -28.81
CA PRO A 158 20.67 -24.63 -29.62
C PRO A 158 19.32 -25.34 -29.41
N PRO A 159 18.19 -24.60 -29.38
CA PRO A 159 16.88 -25.16 -29.07
C PRO A 159 16.36 -26.18 -30.09
N GLY A 160 16.96 -26.27 -31.27
CA GLY A 160 16.66 -27.31 -32.27
C GLY A 160 17.28 -28.68 -31.95
N ASP A 161 18.38 -28.70 -31.19
CA ASP A 161 19.17 -29.92 -30.91
C ASP A 161 18.76 -30.60 -29.59
N ILE A 162 17.77 -30.04 -28.90
CA ILE A 162 17.26 -30.53 -27.63
C ILE A 162 15.91 -31.20 -27.88
N SER A 163 15.82 -32.51 -27.65
CA SER A 163 14.56 -33.26 -27.67
C SER A 163 14.44 -34.11 -26.41
N PHE A 164 13.31 -33.99 -25.71
CA PHE A 164 13.00 -34.85 -24.56
C PHE A 164 11.50 -34.89 -24.28
N LYS A 165 11.11 -35.82 -23.40
CA LYS A 165 9.75 -35.94 -22.89
C LYS A 165 9.60 -35.09 -21.62
N PRO A 166 8.90 -33.93 -21.67
CA PRO A 166 8.73 -33.08 -20.50
C PRO A 166 7.71 -33.68 -19.53
N LEU A 167 7.74 -33.21 -18.29
CA LEU A 167 6.87 -33.66 -17.21
C LEU A 167 5.39 -33.63 -17.62
N ASN A 168 4.67 -34.71 -17.31
CA ASN A 168 3.22 -34.87 -17.57
C ASN A 168 2.82 -34.84 -19.06
N GLN A 169 3.76 -35.01 -19.99
CA GLN A 169 3.48 -35.22 -21.41
C GLN A 169 3.81 -36.64 -21.83
N THR A 170 3.15 -37.15 -22.86
CA THR A 170 3.40 -38.51 -23.37
C THR A 170 4.35 -38.56 -24.56
N LYS A 171 4.44 -37.48 -25.33
CA LYS A 171 5.28 -37.35 -26.52
C LYS A 171 6.59 -36.64 -26.22
N GLU A 172 7.61 -36.96 -26.99
CA GLU A 172 8.84 -36.17 -27.04
C GLU A 172 8.62 -34.92 -27.89
N TYR A 173 9.22 -33.81 -27.45
CA TYR A 173 9.16 -32.54 -28.14
C TYR A 173 10.55 -31.92 -28.20
N THR A 174 10.81 -31.19 -29.28
CA THR A 174 11.99 -30.34 -29.38
C THR A 174 11.82 -29.09 -28.51
N ALA A 175 12.89 -28.51 -27.95
CA ALA A 175 12.78 -27.32 -27.10
C ALA A 175 12.09 -26.13 -27.80
N THR A 176 12.28 -25.98 -29.12
CA THR A 176 11.55 -24.99 -29.93
C THR A 176 10.04 -25.23 -29.91
N GLN A 177 9.60 -26.49 -30.02
CA GLN A 177 8.18 -26.87 -29.95
C GLN A 177 7.61 -26.69 -28.55
N LEU A 178 8.41 -26.96 -27.51
CA LEU A 178 8.02 -26.76 -26.11
C LEU A 178 7.71 -25.30 -25.81
N MET A 179 8.53 -24.37 -26.31
CA MET A 179 8.27 -22.93 -26.14
C MET A 179 6.90 -22.55 -26.72
N SER A 180 6.57 -23.01 -27.93
CA SER A 180 5.27 -22.76 -28.54
C SER A 180 4.11 -23.41 -27.77
N LEU A 181 4.30 -24.64 -27.28
CA LEU A 181 3.28 -25.37 -26.52
C LEU A 181 2.94 -24.68 -25.19
N TYR A 182 3.96 -24.21 -24.45
CA TYR A 182 3.76 -23.63 -23.13
C TYR A 182 3.36 -22.15 -23.15
N LYS A 183 3.33 -21.49 -24.32
CA LYS A 183 2.76 -20.13 -24.43
C LYS A 183 1.29 -20.08 -24.03
N THR A 184 0.56 -21.18 -24.24
CA THR A 184 -0.85 -21.31 -23.85
C THR A 184 -1.05 -21.85 -22.44
N ASP A 185 0.02 -22.31 -21.77
CA ASP A 185 -0.05 -22.86 -20.42
C ASP A 185 -0.18 -21.75 -19.37
N SER A 186 -1.13 -21.88 -18.44
CA SER A 186 -1.41 -20.83 -17.46
C SER A 186 -0.26 -20.62 -16.47
N HIS A 187 0.50 -21.67 -16.14
CA HIS A 187 1.57 -21.61 -15.16
C HIS A 187 2.92 -21.31 -15.83
N LEU A 188 3.27 -22.08 -16.85
CA LEU A 188 4.62 -22.05 -17.44
C LEU A 188 4.87 -20.84 -18.35
N ARG A 189 3.82 -20.21 -18.92
CA ARG A 189 3.95 -19.01 -19.77
C ARG A 189 4.77 -17.91 -19.11
N HIS A 190 4.67 -17.80 -17.79
CA HIS A 190 5.33 -16.75 -17.01
C HIS A 190 6.85 -16.93 -16.92
N TYR A 191 7.40 -18.10 -17.26
CA TYR A 191 8.84 -18.38 -17.18
C TYR A 191 9.54 -18.43 -18.55
N LEU A 192 8.81 -18.53 -19.65
CA LEU A 192 9.39 -18.71 -21.00
C LEU A 192 10.34 -17.57 -21.39
N HIS A 193 9.93 -16.33 -21.12
CA HIS A 193 10.70 -15.12 -21.42
C HIS A 193 12.10 -15.08 -20.77
N ILE A 194 12.38 -15.94 -19.78
CA ILE A 194 13.70 -15.99 -19.12
C ILE A 194 14.78 -16.49 -20.08
N ILE A 195 14.44 -17.44 -20.98
CA ILE A 195 15.41 -18.04 -21.92
C ILE A 195 14.99 -17.92 -23.39
N GLU A 196 13.76 -17.51 -23.69
CA GLU A 196 13.22 -17.50 -25.07
C GLU A 196 14.08 -16.72 -26.07
N ASP A 197 14.66 -15.58 -25.67
CA ASP A 197 15.47 -14.73 -26.54
C ASP A 197 16.96 -15.14 -26.61
N LYS A 198 17.33 -16.30 -26.03
CA LYS A 198 18.73 -16.75 -25.96
C LYS A 198 19.08 -17.69 -27.12
N PRO A 199 20.32 -17.63 -27.65
CA PRO A 199 20.74 -18.48 -28.77
C PRO A 199 20.89 -19.96 -28.40
N VAL A 200 21.08 -20.24 -27.10
CA VAL A 200 21.24 -21.59 -26.56
C VAL A 200 20.39 -21.72 -25.29
N TYR A 201 19.86 -22.91 -25.03
CA TYR A 201 19.05 -23.22 -23.86
C TYR A 201 19.82 -24.14 -22.91
N PRO A 202 19.75 -23.89 -21.59
CA PRO A 202 20.46 -24.71 -20.63
C PRO A 202 19.74 -26.04 -20.40
N ILE A 203 20.52 -27.11 -20.26
CA ILE A 203 20.03 -28.49 -20.18
C ILE A 203 20.96 -29.35 -19.33
N ILE A 204 20.39 -30.34 -18.65
CA ILE A 204 21.13 -31.30 -17.84
C ILE A 204 20.94 -32.71 -18.41
N TYR A 205 22.05 -33.41 -18.64
CA TYR A 205 22.10 -34.79 -19.13
C TYR A 205 22.65 -35.75 -18.07
N ASP A 206 22.25 -37.02 -18.13
CA ASP A 206 22.90 -38.13 -17.45
C ASP A 206 24.00 -38.76 -18.31
N SER A 207 24.68 -39.78 -17.77
CA SER A 207 25.72 -40.53 -18.49
C SER A 207 25.21 -41.33 -19.71
N ASN A 208 23.92 -41.69 -19.73
CA ASN A 208 23.26 -42.38 -20.83
C ASN A 208 22.74 -41.41 -21.92
N GLY A 209 22.91 -40.10 -21.74
CA GLY A 209 22.40 -39.07 -22.65
C GLY A 209 20.91 -38.74 -22.45
N VAL A 210 20.30 -39.19 -21.36
CA VAL A 210 18.92 -38.85 -20.96
C VAL A 210 18.88 -37.42 -20.44
N VAL A 211 17.88 -36.65 -20.87
CA VAL A 211 17.65 -35.28 -20.38
C VAL A 211 16.93 -35.33 -19.03
N LEU A 212 17.57 -34.76 -18.00
CA LEU A 212 16.98 -34.60 -16.67
C LEU A 212 16.03 -33.40 -16.63
N SER A 213 16.50 -32.24 -17.07
CA SER A 213 15.74 -30.99 -17.00
C SER A 213 16.22 -30.00 -18.06
N MET A 214 15.33 -29.07 -18.42
CA MET A 214 15.62 -27.86 -19.17
C MET A 214 15.34 -26.65 -18.28
N PRO A 215 16.30 -26.25 -17.42
CA PRO A 215 16.11 -25.10 -16.54
C PRO A 215 15.88 -23.81 -17.33
N PRO A 216 15.12 -22.82 -16.82
CA PRO A 216 14.27 -22.82 -15.62
C PRO A 216 12.84 -23.34 -15.86
N ILE A 217 12.57 -23.96 -17.01
CA ILE A 217 11.20 -24.15 -17.51
C ILE A 217 10.58 -25.42 -16.94
N ILE A 218 11.14 -26.59 -17.29
CA ILE A 218 10.49 -27.87 -16.99
C ILE A 218 11.51 -29.00 -16.83
N ASN A 219 11.15 -29.99 -16.00
CA ASN A 219 11.91 -31.22 -15.81
C ASN A 219 11.44 -32.30 -16.79
N GLY A 220 12.28 -33.31 -17.01
CA GLY A 220 11.97 -34.50 -17.80
C GLY A 220 11.11 -35.49 -17.02
N ASP A 221 10.20 -36.16 -17.74
CA ASP A 221 9.30 -37.17 -17.17
C ASP A 221 10.04 -38.42 -16.67
N HIS A 222 11.19 -38.74 -17.28
CA HIS A 222 12.01 -39.91 -16.90
C HIS A 222 12.49 -39.85 -15.45
N SER A 223 12.95 -38.68 -15.02
CA SER A 223 13.52 -38.45 -13.69
C SER A 223 12.49 -37.99 -12.65
N LYS A 224 11.20 -38.15 -12.94
CA LYS A 224 10.10 -37.64 -12.11
C LYS A 224 10.12 -38.31 -10.73
N ILE A 225 10.11 -37.47 -9.68
CA ILE A 225 9.93 -37.95 -8.31
C ILE A 225 8.49 -38.44 -8.07
N SER A 226 8.37 -39.49 -7.27
CA SER A 226 7.12 -40.15 -6.93
C SER A 226 7.10 -40.55 -5.45
N LEU A 227 5.96 -41.05 -4.96
CA LEU A 227 5.84 -41.53 -3.58
C LEU A 227 6.76 -42.73 -3.26
N THR A 228 7.21 -43.46 -4.29
CA THR A 228 8.11 -44.62 -4.14
C THR A 228 9.58 -44.24 -4.21
N THR A 229 9.90 -43.01 -4.61
CA THR A 229 11.28 -42.52 -4.75
C THR A 229 11.99 -42.56 -3.40
N LYS A 230 13.17 -43.17 -3.36
CA LYS A 230 13.99 -43.27 -2.15
C LYS A 230 15.21 -42.37 -2.17
N ASN A 231 15.78 -42.15 -3.34
CA ASN A 231 16.99 -41.33 -3.48
C ASN A 231 16.67 -40.14 -4.37
N VAL A 232 16.89 -38.93 -3.85
CA VAL A 232 16.56 -37.69 -4.57
C VAL A 232 17.85 -36.96 -4.89
N PHE A 233 18.11 -36.75 -6.17
CA PHE A 233 19.14 -35.83 -6.64
C PHE A 233 18.50 -34.45 -6.83
N ILE A 234 19.07 -33.44 -6.17
CA ILE A 234 18.58 -32.06 -6.21
C ILE A 234 19.65 -31.20 -6.86
N GLU A 235 19.29 -30.48 -7.91
CA GLU A 235 20.17 -29.52 -8.56
C GLU A 235 19.54 -28.13 -8.59
N CYS A 236 20.36 -27.10 -8.41
CA CYS A 236 19.96 -25.71 -8.46
C CYS A 236 20.83 -24.98 -9.49
N THR A 237 20.23 -24.58 -10.61
CA THR A 237 20.91 -23.77 -11.64
C THR A 237 20.61 -22.29 -11.42
N ALA A 238 21.59 -21.42 -11.63
CA ALA A 238 21.46 -20.03 -11.20
C ALA A 238 22.32 -19.02 -11.96
N MET A 239 21.86 -17.76 -11.89
CA MET A 239 22.65 -16.55 -12.18
C MET A 239 23.50 -16.14 -10.98
N ASP A 240 23.02 -16.40 -9.77
CA ASP A 240 23.68 -16.06 -8.49
C ASP A 240 24.01 -17.34 -7.72
N VAL A 241 25.31 -17.64 -7.59
CA VAL A 241 25.79 -18.85 -6.91
C VAL A 241 25.45 -18.85 -5.42
N THR A 242 25.47 -17.69 -4.76
CA THR A 242 25.22 -17.59 -3.31
C THR A 242 23.77 -17.94 -3.01
N LYS A 243 22.83 -17.42 -3.82
CA LYS A 243 21.41 -17.79 -3.70
C LYS A 243 21.18 -19.26 -4.03
N ALA A 244 21.87 -19.81 -5.03
CA ALA A 244 21.77 -21.23 -5.36
C ALA A 244 22.19 -22.11 -4.18
N LYS A 245 23.30 -21.76 -3.52
CA LYS A 245 23.77 -22.44 -2.30
C LYS A 245 22.73 -22.38 -1.18
N ILE A 246 22.19 -21.20 -0.89
CA ILE A 246 21.17 -21.01 0.15
C ILE A 246 19.92 -21.85 -0.15
N VAL A 247 19.44 -21.82 -1.40
CA VAL A 247 18.25 -22.58 -1.81
C VAL A 247 18.48 -24.08 -1.69
N LEU A 248 19.64 -24.57 -2.12
CA LEU A 248 20.03 -25.97 -1.97
C LEU A 248 20.10 -26.36 -0.49
N ASP A 249 20.80 -25.57 0.33
CA ASP A 249 20.97 -25.80 1.76
C ASP A 249 19.61 -25.81 2.48
N VAL A 250 18.69 -24.90 2.16
CA VAL A 250 17.32 -24.89 2.72
C VAL A 250 16.57 -26.16 2.32
N MET A 251 16.53 -26.52 1.04
CA MET A 251 15.84 -27.73 0.57
C MET A 251 16.33 -29.00 1.29
N VAL A 252 17.65 -29.20 1.37
CA VAL A 252 18.23 -30.40 1.99
C VAL A 252 18.11 -30.39 3.51
N THR A 253 18.28 -29.24 4.17
CA THR A 253 18.17 -29.15 5.63
C THR A 253 16.73 -29.36 6.11
N MET A 254 15.72 -28.91 5.36
CA MET A 254 14.31 -29.14 5.74
C MET A 254 13.92 -30.62 5.68
N PHE A 255 14.32 -31.32 4.61
CA PHE A 255 13.85 -32.69 4.32
C PHE A 255 14.79 -33.82 4.72
N SER A 256 16.05 -33.52 5.07
CA SER A 256 17.00 -34.51 5.60
C SER A 256 16.50 -35.21 6.88
N GLN A 257 15.53 -34.64 7.61
CA GLN A 257 14.91 -35.30 8.76
C GLN A 257 14.15 -36.59 8.41
N TYR A 258 13.74 -36.75 7.14
CA TYR A 258 13.01 -37.94 6.65
C TYR A 258 13.93 -38.97 5.99
N CYS A 259 15.23 -38.75 6.00
CA CYS A 259 16.22 -39.73 5.55
C CYS A 259 16.41 -40.82 6.61
N SER A 260 16.76 -42.04 6.18
CA SER A 260 17.05 -43.16 7.08
C SER A 260 18.07 -42.83 8.19
N ARG A 261 19.06 -42.00 7.87
CA ARG A 261 19.95 -41.32 8.82
C ARG A 261 19.49 -39.86 8.91
N PRO A 262 18.71 -39.48 9.94
CA PRO A 262 18.14 -38.13 10.03
C PRO A 262 19.22 -37.05 10.01
N PHE A 263 18.91 -35.91 9.36
CA PHE A 263 19.77 -34.72 9.29
C PHE A 263 21.14 -34.95 8.62
N THR A 264 21.24 -35.98 7.78
CA THR A 264 22.41 -36.23 6.94
C THR A 264 22.09 -35.93 5.48
N VAL A 265 23.05 -35.35 4.76
CA VAL A 265 22.95 -35.06 3.32
C VAL A 265 24.19 -35.62 2.64
N GLU A 266 23.99 -36.38 1.57
CA GLU A 266 25.09 -36.92 0.78
C GLU A 266 25.67 -35.82 -0.12
N GLU A 267 27.00 -35.71 -0.11
CA GLU A 267 27.71 -34.71 -0.89
C GLU A 267 27.72 -35.04 -2.39
N ALA A 268 27.60 -34.00 -3.21
CA ALA A 268 27.76 -34.06 -4.66
C ALA A 268 28.92 -33.16 -5.08
N GLU A 269 29.67 -33.63 -6.05
CA GLU A 269 30.82 -32.95 -6.61
C GLU A 269 30.41 -32.15 -7.84
N VAL A 270 30.63 -30.84 -7.84
CA VAL A 270 30.35 -29.95 -8.98
C VAL A 270 31.65 -29.50 -9.60
N VAL A 271 31.84 -29.83 -10.87
CA VAL A 271 33.04 -29.48 -11.65
C VAL A 271 32.74 -28.28 -12.52
N TYR A 272 33.43 -27.16 -12.29
CA TYR A 272 33.26 -25.92 -13.05
C TYR A 272 34.06 -25.93 -14.37
N PRO A 273 33.74 -25.03 -15.32
CA PRO A 273 34.41 -25.01 -16.64
C PRO A 273 35.90 -24.68 -16.61
N ASP A 274 36.41 -24.15 -15.49
CA ASP A 274 37.82 -23.87 -15.20
C ASP A 274 38.57 -25.11 -14.67
N GLY A 275 37.88 -26.24 -14.49
CA GLY A 275 38.41 -27.46 -13.89
C GLY A 275 38.41 -27.44 -12.36
N LYS A 276 37.87 -26.39 -11.72
CA LYS A 276 37.73 -26.34 -10.27
C LYS A 276 36.60 -27.25 -9.84
N THR A 277 36.89 -28.12 -8.89
CA THR A 277 35.90 -28.96 -8.22
C THR A 277 35.47 -28.30 -6.92
N CYS A 278 34.15 -28.22 -6.68
CA CYS A 278 33.57 -27.83 -5.40
C CYS A 278 32.61 -28.91 -4.90
N ILE A 279 32.55 -29.10 -3.59
CA ILE A 279 31.67 -30.08 -2.94
C ILE A 279 30.47 -29.36 -2.35
N TYR A 280 29.27 -29.85 -2.64
CA TYR A 280 28.00 -29.32 -2.16
C TYR A 280 27.15 -30.43 -1.51
N PRO A 281 26.23 -30.10 -0.58
CA PRO A 281 26.01 -28.78 0.01
C PRO A 281 27.18 -28.33 0.87
N GLU A 282 27.28 -27.03 1.14
CA GLU A 282 28.36 -26.50 1.99
C GLU A 282 28.02 -26.67 3.47
N LEU A 283 26.73 -26.49 3.84
CA LEU A 283 26.22 -26.57 5.21
C LEU A 283 27.10 -25.80 6.21
N ALA A 284 27.47 -24.57 5.85
CA ALA A 284 28.40 -23.76 6.63
C ALA A 284 27.78 -23.34 7.98
N TYR A 285 28.40 -23.80 9.07
CA TYR A 285 28.15 -23.31 10.42
C TYR A 285 29.09 -22.14 10.72
N ARG A 286 28.56 -20.92 10.70
CA ARG A 286 29.35 -19.71 10.98
C ARG A 286 29.39 -19.47 12.49
N LYS A 287 30.50 -18.95 12.99
CA LYS A 287 30.65 -18.59 14.40
C LYS A 287 30.92 -17.10 14.51
N GLU A 288 30.11 -16.43 15.32
CA GLU A 288 30.30 -15.02 15.64
C GLU A 288 30.41 -14.84 17.15
N LYS A 289 31.12 -13.78 17.55
CA LYS A 289 31.27 -13.40 18.96
C LYS A 289 30.71 -12.02 19.18
N LEU A 290 29.92 -11.87 20.24
CA LEU A 290 29.27 -10.62 20.62
C LEU A 290 29.20 -10.48 22.13
N SER A 291 29.16 -9.23 22.59
CA SER A 291 29.00 -8.91 24.01
C SER A 291 27.53 -8.90 24.43
N GLY A 292 27.24 -9.44 25.62
CA GLY A 292 25.91 -9.36 26.23
C GLY A 292 25.47 -7.92 26.52
N GLU A 293 26.40 -7.04 26.91
CA GLU A 293 26.19 -5.60 27.09
C GLU A 293 25.73 -4.93 25.80
N PHE A 294 26.29 -5.33 24.65
CA PHE A 294 25.82 -4.81 23.35
C PHE A 294 24.34 -5.13 23.13
N ILE A 295 23.91 -6.38 23.37
CA ILE A 295 22.50 -6.79 23.25
C ILE A 295 21.64 -6.02 24.25
N ASN A 296 22.01 -6.03 25.53
CA ASN A 296 21.29 -5.33 26.59
C ASN A 296 21.06 -3.86 26.26
N ARG A 297 22.12 -3.15 25.86
CA ARG A 297 22.05 -1.72 25.52
C ARG A 297 21.20 -1.44 24.28
N LYS A 298 21.24 -2.30 23.27
CA LYS A 298 20.50 -2.10 22.02
C LYS A 298 19.02 -2.47 22.15
N VAL A 299 18.71 -3.56 22.85
CA VAL A 299 17.34 -4.01 23.08
C VAL A 299 16.66 -3.19 24.19
N GLY A 300 17.43 -2.68 25.15
CA GLY A 300 16.91 -1.96 26.31
C GLY A 300 16.51 -2.89 27.46
N ILE A 301 17.22 -4.01 27.62
CA ILE A 301 17.02 -4.99 28.71
C ILE A 301 18.29 -5.08 29.57
N SER A 302 18.19 -5.77 30.70
CA SER A 302 19.29 -5.97 31.66
C SER A 302 19.33 -7.42 32.11
N GLU A 303 19.68 -8.32 31.20
CA GLU A 303 19.73 -9.76 31.44
C GLU A 303 21.19 -10.27 31.48
N PRO A 304 21.49 -11.31 32.29
CA PRO A 304 22.82 -11.88 32.35
C PRO A 304 23.16 -12.62 31.04
N THR A 305 24.45 -12.70 30.73
CA THR A 305 25.01 -13.29 29.51
C THR A 305 24.52 -14.73 29.29
N GLU A 306 24.38 -15.53 30.36
CA GLU A 306 23.87 -16.90 30.31
C GLU A 306 22.41 -16.95 29.85
N LYS A 307 21.58 -16.02 30.31
CA LYS A 307 20.17 -15.96 29.92
C LYS A 307 20.04 -15.48 28.47
N ILE A 308 20.87 -14.54 28.02
CA ILE A 308 20.91 -14.13 26.61
C ILE A 308 21.30 -15.31 25.71
N ALA A 309 22.30 -16.11 26.09
CA ALA A 309 22.68 -17.30 25.34
C ALA A 309 21.53 -18.34 25.25
N GLN A 310 20.75 -18.51 26.33
CA GLN A 310 19.56 -19.35 26.31
C GLN A 310 18.46 -18.81 25.37
N LEU A 311 18.25 -17.49 25.35
CA LEU A 311 17.29 -16.84 24.45
C LEU A 311 17.67 -17.04 22.98
N LEU A 312 18.95 -16.85 22.64
CA LEU A 312 19.46 -17.08 21.28
C LEU A 312 19.33 -18.56 20.87
N THR A 313 19.62 -19.47 21.80
CA THR A 313 19.47 -20.92 21.54
C THR A 313 18.02 -21.30 21.21
N ARG A 314 17.03 -20.64 21.83
CA ARG A 314 15.60 -20.79 21.49
C ARG A 314 15.26 -20.34 20.07
N MET A 315 16.08 -19.46 19.47
CA MET A 315 15.95 -19.02 18.07
C MET A 315 16.76 -19.87 17.08
N CYS A 316 17.15 -21.08 17.49
CA CYS A 316 18.02 -21.98 16.73
C CYS A 316 19.46 -21.46 16.52
N LEU A 317 19.88 -20.42 17.25
CA LEU A 317 21.25 -19.93 17.27
C LEU A 317 21.96 -20.51 18.51
N LEU A 318 22.61 -21.66 18.35
CA LEU A 318 23.27 -22.33 19.47
C LEU A 318 24.33 -21.40 20.07
N SER A 319 24.11 -20.97 21.30
CA SER A 319 24.91 -19.90 21.91
C SER A 319 25.44 -20.34 23.27
N GLN A 320 26.71 -20.02 23.54
CA GLN A 320 27.36 -20.35 24.81
C GLN A 320 28.20 -19.16 25.30
N PRO A 321 28.20 -18.87 26.61
CA PRO A 321 29.13 -17.91 27.17
C PRO A 321 30.56 -18.48 27.06
N THR A 322 31.52 -17.63 26.69
CA THR A 322 32.93 -18.05 26.51
C THR A 322 33.67 -18.31 27.82
N GLY A 323 33.08 -17.93 28.96
CA GLY A 323 33.70 -18.01 30.29
C GLY A 323 34.71 -16.91 30.61
N ALA A 324 35.04 -16.05 29.63
CA ALA A 324 35.93 -14.91 29.79
C ALA A 324 35.15 -13.60 29.53
N GLY A 325 34.77 -12.90 30.60
CA GLY A 325 34.04 -11.64 30.51
C GLY A 325 32.58 -11.80 30.07
N ASP A 326 32.08 -10.84 29.29
CA ASP A 326 30.68 -10.72 28.84
C ASP A 326 30.49 -11.19 27.38
N GLU A 327 31.36 -12.05 26.87
CA GLU A 327 31.29 -12.53 25.49
C GLU A 327 30.47 -13.83 25.33
N ILE A 328 29.60 -13.82 24.32
CA ILE A 328 28.80 -14.95 23.85
C ILE A 328 29.35 -15.40 22.49
N GLU A 329 29.67 -16.69 22.37
CA GLU A 329 29.91 -17.32 21.07
C GLU A 329 28.57 -17.86 20.54
N VAL A 330 28.22 -17.44 19.33
CA VAL A 330 26.97 -17.80 18.65
C VAL A 330 27.30 -18.60 17.40
N GLU A 331 26.80 -19.83 17.33
CA GLU A 331 26.89 -20.70 16.16
C GLU A 331 25.63 -20.52 15.30
N ILE A 332 25.82 -19.94 14.11
CA ILE A 332 24.77 -19.65 13.13
C ILE A 332 24.63 -20.88 12.22
N PRO A 333 23.47 -21.55 12.22
CA PRO A 333 23.25 -22.74 11.39
C PRO A 333 23.07 -22.37 9.91
N PRO A 334 23.30 -23.32 8.99
CA PRO A 334 23.07 -23.10 7.55
C PRO A 334 21.60 -22.80 7.20
N THR A 335 20.66 -23.11 8.10
CA THR A 335 19.24 -22.75 7.96
C THR A 335 18.96 -21.26 8.16
N ARG A 336 19.91 -20.50 8.72
CA ARG A 336 19.77 -19.06 9.02
C ARG A 336 20.70 -18.21 8.14
N PRO A 337 20.42 -18.10 6.83
CA PRO A 337 21.19 -17.26 5.92
C PRO A 337 20.89 -15.76 6.10
N ASP A 338 19.83 -15.42 6.82
CA ASP A 338 19.40 -14.06 7.16
C ASP A 338 20.35 -13.36 8.14
N VAL A 339 21.05 -14.11 8.99
CA VAL A 339 22.00 -13.54 9.94
C VAL A 339 23.28 -13.12 9.21
N ILE A 340 23.43 -11.82 8.96
CA ILE A 340 24.58 -11.24 8.24
C ILE A 340 25.35 -10.21 9.07
N HIS A 341 24.77 -9.78 10.19
CA HIS A 341 25.33 -8.79 11.10
C HIS A 341 24.95 -9.09 12.55
N ALA A 342 25.72 -8.56 13.51
CA ALA A 342 25.42 -8.65 14.94
C ALA A 342 24.04 -8.07 15.33
N CYS A 343 23.44 -7.26 14.47
CA CYS A 343 22.10 -6.72 14.68
C CYS A 343 21.02 -7.81 14.52
N ASP A 344 21.22 -8.79 13.63
CA ASP A 344 20.24 -9.86 13.42
C ASP A 344 20.21 -10.82 14.62
N ILE A 345 21.37 -11.03 15.25
CA ILE A 345 21.49 -11.78 16.51
C ILE A 345 20.80 -11.01 17.65
N MET A 346 20.98 -9.69 17.70
CA MET A 346 20.29 -8.83 18.67
C MET A 346 18.76 -8.85 18.47
N GLU A 347 18.30 -8.86 17.22
CA GLU A 347 16.87 -9.00 16.88
C GLU A 347 16.30 -10.31 17.42
N ASP A 348 16.96 -11.43 17.12
CA ASP A 348 16.56 -12.75 17.62
C ASP A 348 16.53 -12.81 19.15
N ALA A 349 17.50 -12.20 19.82
CA ALA A 349 17.51 -12.09 21.28
C ALA A 349 16.28 -11.33 21.80
N ALA A 350 15.88 -10.24 21.13
CA ALA A 350 14.72 -9.45 21.49
C ALA A 350 13.40 -10.20 21.22
N VAL A 351 13.30 -10.93 20.10
CA VAL A 351 12.14 -11.78 19.78
C VAL A 351 11.99 -12.89 20.82
N ALA A 352 13.08 -13.58 21.15
CA ALA A 352 13.08 -14.63 22.18
C ALA A 352 12.73 -14.12 23.58
N TYR A 353 13.14 -12.89 23.90
CA TYR A 353 12.75 -12.20 25.13
C TYR A 353 11.26 -11.85 25.14
N GLY A 354 10.70 -11.56 23.98
CA GLY A 354 9.32 -11.10 23.78
C GLY A 354 9.22 -9.59 23.89
N PHE A 355 8.82 -8.92 22.82
CA PHE A 355 8.80 -7.45 22.76
C PHE A 355 7.95 -6.79 23.86
N ASN A 356 6.86 -7.43 24.28
CA ASN A 356 5.99 -6.92 25.35
C ASN A 356 6.63 -6.93 26.74
N ASN A 357 7.69 -7.71 26.93
CA ASN A 357 8.43 -7.76 28.19
C ASN A 357 9.46 -6.62 28.29
N ILE A 358 9.75 -5.93 27.18
CA ILE A 358 10.69 -4.80 27.16
C ILE A 358 10.03 -3.58 27.80
N THR A 359 10.67 -3.03 28.82
CA THR A 359 10.15 -1.85 29.52
C THR A 359 10.22 -0.63 28.60
N ARG A 360 9.07 0.00 28.34
CA ARG A 360 9.00 1.24 27.54
C ARG A 360 9.75 2.36 28.26
N THR A 361 10.67 3.01 27.56
CA THR A 361 11.41 4.17 28.06
C THR A 361 11.25 5.36 27.12
N THR A 362 11.34 6.57 27.64
CA THR A 362 11.33 7.79 26.84
C THR A 362 12.78 8.25 26.57
N PRO A 363 13.13 8.56 25.31
CA PRO A 363 14.47 9.05 24.99
C PRO A 363 14.72 10.39 25.67
N ARG A 364 15.83 10.52 26.40
CA ARG A 364 16.19 11.72 27.17
C ARG A 364 16.87 12.79 26.30
N THR A 365 16.21 13.16 25.21
CA THR A 365 16.68 14.16 24.25
C THR A 365 15.68 15.30 24.15
N TYR A 366 16.11 16.50 24.52
CA TYR A 366 15.30 17.71 24.36
C TYR A 366 15.42 18.22 22.91
N THR A 367 14.30 18.45 22.26
CA THR A 367 14.24 19.02 20.91
C THR A 367 13.18 20.12 20.86
N VAL A 368 13.49 21.22 20.17
CA VAL A 368 12.53 22.29 19.88
C VAL A 368 11.95 22.04 18.50
N ALA A 369 10.64 21.81 18.41
CA ALA A 369 9.96 21.60 17.14
C ALA A 369 9.80 22.93 16.37
N ASN A 370 10.00 22.88 15.05
CA ASN A 370 9.75 24.00 14.15
C ASN A 370 8.80 23.56 13.05
N GLN A 371 7.81 24.40 12.73
CA GLN A 371 6.93 24.17 11.60
C GLN A 371 7.63 24.58 10.30
N PHE A 372 7.39 23.84 9.22
CA PHE A 372 7.87 24.26 7.91
C PHE A 372 7.06 25.48 7.43
N PRO A 373 7.69 26.63 7.09
CA PRO A 373 6.97 27.88 6.85
C PRO A 373 5.84 27.80 5.80
N ILE A 374 6.04 27.06 4.70
CA ILE A 374 5.00 26.87 3.68
C ILE A 374 3.77 26.14 4.21
N ASN A 375 3.97 25.14 5.08
CA ASN A 375 2.87 24.38 5.67
C ASN A 375 2.12 25.22 6.70
N LYS A 376 2.83 26.02 7.50
CA LYS A 376 2.21 26.98 8.42
C LYS A 376 1.36 28.00 7.67
N LEU A 377 1.89 28.57 6.59
CA LEU A 377 1.14 29.51 5.74
C LEU A 377 -0.10 28.85 5.11
N THR A 378 0.07 27.63 4.57
CA THR A 378 -1.02 26.86 3.97
C THR A 378 -2.14 26.63 4.99
N GLU A 379 -1.80 26.26 6.21
CA GLU A 379 -2.79 25.96 7.25
C GLU A 379 -3.58 27.20 7.69
N LEU A 380 -2.90 28.35 7.81
CA LEU A 380 -3.57 29.63 8.08
C LEU A 380 -4.56 29.98 6.96
N LEU A 381 -4.12 29.85 5.70
CA LEU A 381 -4.98 30.12 4.54
C LEU A 381 -6.19 29.18 4.47
N ARG A 382 -6.04 27.89 4.79
CA ARG A 382 -7.16 26.94 4.83
C ARG A 382 -8.27 27.39 5.78
N GLN A 383 -7.90 27.79 7.00
CA GLN A 383 -8.85 28.25 8.02
C GLN A 383 -9.61 29.49 7.56
N ASP A 384 -8.91 30.45 6.97
CA ASP A 384 -9.53 31.68 6.48
C ASP A 384 -10.42 31.48 5.25
N LEU A 385 -10.04 30.59 4.33
CA LEU A 385 -10.85 30.26 3.15
C LEU A 385 -12.10 29.48 3.54
N ALA A 386 -11.99 28.59 4.52
CA ALA A 386 -13.14 27.95 5.14
C ALA A 386 -14.07 29.00 5.79
N ALA A 387 -13.51 29.98 6.51
CA ALA A 387 -14.27 31.09 7.07
C ALA A 387 -14.92 32.00 6.00
N ALA A 388 -14.37 32.05 4.78
CA ALA A 388 -14.98 32.72 3.63
C ALA A 388 -16.14 31.90 2.98
N GLY A 389 -16.46 30.73 3.54
CA GLY A 389 -17.55 29.87 3.11
C GLY A 389 -17.21 29.01 1.89
N PHE A 390 -15.93 28.74 1.64
CA PHE A 390 -15.48 27.73 0.67
C PHE A 390 -15.21 26.40 1.40
N THR A 391 -15.49 25.29 0.72
CA THR A 391 -15.24 23.94 1.25
C THR A 391 -13.96 23.39 0.65
N GLU A 392 -13.07 22.87 1.49
CA GLU A 392 -11.82 22.26 1.01
C GLU A 392 -12.11 20.92 0.33
N ALA A 393 -11.44 20.66 -0.80
CA ALA A 393 -11.46 19.40 -1.51
C ALA A 393 -10.07 18.75 -1.48
N LEU A 394 -10.04 17.41 -1.53
CA LEU A 394 -8.81 16.62 -1.58
C LEU A 394 -8.82 15.77 -2.85
N ASN A 395 -8.08 16.23 -3.86
CA ASN A 395 -8.05 15.59 -5.17
C ASN A 395 -6.78 14.75 -5.34
N PHE A 396 -6.83 13.77 -6.24
CA PHE A 396 -5.67 12.96 -6.59
C PHE A 396 -4.55 13.81 -7.21
N ALA A 397 -3.30 13.43 -6.91
CA ALA A 397 -2.10 14.05 -7.50
C ALA A 397 -1.83 13.56 -8.94
N LEU A 398 -2.40 12.42 -9.32
CA LEU A 398 -2.28 11.82 -10.64
C LEU A 398 -3.57 12.03 -11.43
N CYS A 399 -3.43 12.29 -12.73
CA CYS A 399 -4.55 12.51 -13.64
C CYS A 399 -4.20 12.01 -15.06
N SER A 400 -5.19 12.01 -15.94
CA SER A 400 -4.96 11.71 -17.35
C SER A 400 -4.35 12.91 -18.08
N GLN A 401 -3.70 12.66 -19.21
CA GLN A 401 -3.13 13.74 -20.02
C GLN A 401 -4.20 14.71 -20.54
N GLU A 402 -5.38 14.18 -20.89
CA GLU A 402 -6.53 14.97 -21.34
C GLU A 402 -7.00 15.96 -20.26
N ASP A 403 -6.91 15.64 -18.97
CA ASP A 403 -7.43 16.48 -17.89
C ASP A 403 -6.68 17.80 -17.76
N ILE A 404 -5.36 17.77 -17.95
CA ILE A 404 -4.48 18.95 -17.81
C ILE A 404 -4.16 19.63 -19.15
N ALA A 405 -4.52 19.01 -20.28
CA ALA A 405 -4.25 19.50 -21.62
C ALA A 405 -5.56 19.70 -22.41
N ASP A 406 -6.06 18.64 -23.05
CA ASP A 406 -7.16 18.72 -24.02
C ASP A 406 -8.44 19.31 -23.42
N LYS A 407 -8.85 18.88 -22.22
CA LYS A 407 -10.04 19.42 -21.54
C LYS A 407 -9.90 20.88 -21.15
N LEU A 408 -8.67 21.38 -20.96
CA LEU A 408 -8.36 22.79 -20.69
C LEU A 408 -8.04 23.61 -21.95
N SER A 409 -8.20 23.03 -23.15
CA SER A 409 -7.82 23.64 -24.44
C SER A 409 -6.33 24.01 -24.51
N LYS A 410 -5.46 23.17 -23.95
CA LYS A 410 -4.00 23.36 -23.94
C LYS A 410 -3.30 22.16 -24.58
N LYS A 411 -2.11 22.37 -25.16
CA LYS A 411 -1.28 21.26 -25.65
C LYS A 411 -0.48 20.69 -24.49
N ILE A 412 -0.37 19.36 -24.43
CA ILE A 412 0.41 18.66 -23.40
C ILE A 412 1.90 19.07 -23.39
N SER A 413 2.45 19.46 -24.54
CA SER A 413 3.83 19.97 -24.65
C SER A 413 4.06 21.23 -23.81
N ASP A 414 3.01 22.02 -23.59
CA ASP A 414 3.10 23.36 -23.01
C ASP A 414 2.86 23.33 -21.50
N THR A 415 2.40 22.21 -20.94
CA THR A 415 2.03 22.07 -19.52
C THR A 415 3.21 21.73 -18.60
N ARG A 416 4.38 21.35 -19.16
CA ARG A 416 5.55 20.85 -18.42
C ARG A 416 5.21 19.65 -17.51
N ALA A 417 4.24 18.83 -17.87
CA ALA A 417 3.79 17.68 -17.09
C ALA A 417 4.84 16.56 -17.01
N VAL A 418 4.86 15.85 -15.88
CA VAL A 418 5.67 14.64 -15.65
C VAL A 418 4.84 13.41 -16.01
N HIS A 419 5.39 12.51 -16.82
CA HIS A 419 4.69 11.30 -17.31
C HIS A 419 5.11 10.06 -16.52
N ILE A 420 4.16 9.19 -16.24
CA ILE A 420 4.37 7.88 -15.63
C ILE A 420 4.59 6.86 -16.75
N SER A 421 5.64 6.03 -16.63
CA SER A 421 6.04 5.09 -17.69
C SER A 421 4.97 4.02 -17.98
N ASN A 422 4.51 3.31 -16.93
CA ASN A 422 3.63 2.15 -17.06
C ASN A 422 2.38 2.34 -16.19
N PRO A 423 1.49 3.30 -16.52
CA PRO A 423 0.30 3.56 -15.73
C PRO A 423 -0.70 2.42 -15.87
N LYS A 424 -1.28 1.96 -14.76
CA LYS A 424 -2.30 0.90 -14.78
C LYS A 424 -3.62 1.35 -15.39
N THR A 425 -3.95 2.62 -15.23
CA THR A 425 -5.19 3.24 -15.72
C THR A 425 -4.87 4.53 -16.47
N ALA A 426 -5.76 4.96 -17.36
CA ALA A 426 -5.61 6.23 -18.08
C ALA A 426 -5.58 7.44 -17.13
N GLU A 427 -6.20 7.33 -15.96
CA GLU A 427 -6.23 8.39 -14.94
C GLU A 427 -4.89 8.58 -14.21
N PHE A 428 -3.91 7.70 -14.41
CA PHE A 428 -2.59 7.79 -13.78
C PHE A 428 -1.47 8.03 -14.78
N GLN A 429 -1.74 8.68 -15.91
CA GLN A 429 -0.72 8.94 -16.94
C GLN A 429 0.27 10.04 -16.56
N VAL A 430 -0.18 11.08 -15.85
CA VAL A 430 0.63 12.25 -15.52
C VAL A 430 0.40 12.72 -14.09
N ALA A 431 1.40 13.37 -13.52
CA ALA A 431 1.22 14.15 -12.30
C ALA A 431 0.57 15.51 -12.64
N ARG A 432 -0.36 15.95 -11.79
CA ARG A 432 -1.12 17.19 -11.99
C ARG A 432 -0.21 18.42 -12.05
N THR A 433 -0.45 19.28 -13.03
CA THR A 433 0.24 20.57 -13.23
C THR A 433 -0.57 21.76 -12.71
N THR A 434 -1.87 21.54 -12.46
CA THR A 434 -2.86 22.49 -11.97
C THR A 434 -3.85 21.73 -11.08
N LEU A 435 -4.45 22.41 -10.10
CA LEU A 435 -5.48 21.84 -9.22
C LEU A 435 -6.89 21.94 -9.83
N LEU A 436 -7.07 22.76 -10.88
CA LEU A 436 -8.37 23.06 -11.47
C LEU A 436 -9.11 21.80 -11.99
N PRO A 437 -8.48 20.87 -12.74
CA PRO A 437 -9.18 19.68 -13.24
C PRO A 437 -9.76 18.81 -12.12
N GLY A 438 -9.02 18.66 -11.02
CA GLY A 438 -9.48 17.92 -9.85
C GLY A 438 -10.74 18.55 -9.26
N LEU A 439 -10.72 19.87 -9.06
CA LEU A 439 -11.89 20.60 -8.55
C LEU A 439 -13.10 20.51 -9.49
N LEU A 440 -12.89 20.60 -10.81
CA LEU A 440 -13.98 20.46 -11.79
C LEU A 440 -14.58 19.05 -11.81
N LYS A 441 -13.76 18.01 -11.71
CA LYS A 441 -14.24 16.63 -11.53
C LYS A 441 -15.04 16.48 -10.24
N THR A 442 -14.59 17.10 -9.15
CA THR A 442 -15.31 17.09 -7.87
C THR A 442 -16.67 17.80 -7.99
N VAL A 443 -16.75 18.93 -8.71
CA VAL A 443 -18.04 19.56 -9.03
C VAL A 443 -18.91 18.63 -9.88
N ALA A 444 -18.32 17.95 -10.88
CA ALA A 444 -19.04 17.03 -11.76
C ALA A 444 -19.63 15.82 -10.99
N ALA A 445 -18.90 15.28 -10.02
CA ALA A 445 -19.39 14.21 -9.15
C ALA A 445 -20.50 14.70 -8.20
N ASN A 446 -20.50 15.98 -7.83
CA ASN A 446 -21.41 16.57 -6.84
C ASN A 446 -22.53 17.44 -7.45
N ARG A 447 -22.93 17.21 -8.71
CA ARG A 447 -23.99 18.00 -9.38
C ARG A 447 -25.34 18.03 -8.65
N LYS A 448 -25.61 17.04 -7.79
CA LYS A 448 -26.85 16.95 -6.99
C LYS A 448 -26.87 17.91 -5.79
N MET A 449 -25.71 18.43 -5.41
CA MET A 449 -25.57 19.29 -4.24
C MET A 449 -26.20 20.68 -4.47
N PRO A 450 -26.71 21.34 -3.40
CA PRO A 450 -27.30 22.67 -3.52
C PRO A 450 -26.30 23.71 -4.07
N LEU A 451 -26.75 24.53 -5.01
CA LEU A 451 -25.99 25.67 -5.51
C LEU A 451 -26.08 26.86 -4.53
N PRO A 452 -25.03 27.70 -4.42
CA PRO A 452 -23.75 27.65 -5.15
C PRO A 452 -22.74 26.66 -4.53
N LEU A 453 -21.98 25.97 -5.39
CA LEU A 453 -20.84 25.18 -4.94
C LEU A 453 -19.58 26.04 -4.92
N LYS A 454 -18.94 26.09 -3.75
CA LYS A 454 -17.72 26.86 -3.47
C LYS A 454 -16.66 25.90 -2.98
N LEU A 455 -15.74 25.51 -3.86
CA LEU A 455 -14.70 24.56 -3.52
C LEU A 455 -13.32 25.22 -3.60
N PHE A 456 -12.41 24.79 -2.75
CA PHE A 456 -11.01 25.18 -2.85
C PHE A 456 -10.08 24.02 -2.51
N GLU A 457 -8.83 24.10 -2.96
CA GLU A 457 -7.76 23.18 -2.58
C GLU A 457 -6.45 23.97 -2.47
N ILE A 458 -5.66 23.70 -1.42
CA ILE A 458 -4.28 24.16 -1.32
C ILE A 458 -3.35 22.96 -1.24
N SER A 459 -2.70 22.66 -2.37
CA SER A 459 -1.88 21.46 -2.53
C SER A 459 -0.74 21.64 -3.55
N ASP A 460 0.16 20.67 -3.59
CA ASP A 460 1.27 20.65 -4.54
C ASP A 460 0.82 20.25 -5.95
N VAL A 461 1.39 20.93 -6.95
CA VAL A 461 1.44 20.49 -8.36
C VAL A 461 2.88 20.17 -8.75
N VAL A 462 3.07 19.28 -9.72
CA VAL A 462 4.39 18.83 -10.17
C VAL A 462 4.69 19.41 -11.55
N LEU A 463 5.85 20.04 -11.69
CA LEU A 463 6.30 20.65 -12.94
C LEU A 463 7.71 20.18 -13.28
N LYS A 464 7.97 19.82 -14.54
CA LYS A 464 9.32 19.52 -15.02
C LYS A 464 10.23 20.73 -14.83
N ASP A 465 11.40 20.53 -14.23
CA ASP A 465 12.38 21.56 -13.95
C ASP A 465 13.80 20.97 -14.00
N GLU A 466 14.52 21.25 -15.08
CA GLU A 466 15.88 20.76 -15.31
C GLU A 466 16.91 21.35 -14.33
N SER A 467 16.56 22.41 -13.60
CA SER A 467 17.45 22.98 -12.58
C SER A 467 17.46 22.17 -11.27
N LYS A 468 16.55 21.21 -11.12
CA LYS A 468 16.45 20.34 -9.94
C LYS A 468 17.09 18.99 -10.19
N ASP A 469 17.63 18.40 -9.13
CA ASP A 469 18.31 17.10 -9.12
C ASP A 469 17.43 15.95 -9.65
N VAL A 470 16.14 15.94 -9.32
CA VAL A 470 15.17 14.95 -9.79
C VAL A 470 14.54 15.30 -11.15
N GLY A 471 14.90 16.45 -11.76
CA GLY A 471 14.34 16.93 -13.03
C GLY A 471 12.89 17.44 -12.95
N ALA A 472 12.32 17.55 -11.75
CA ALA A 472 10.98 18.07 -11.48
C ALA A 472 10.97 18.85 -10.16
N ARG A 473 9.94 19.71 -9.98
CA ARG A 473 9.70 20.41 -8.72
C ARG A 473 8.22 20.40 -8.36
N ASN A 474 7.97 20.44 -7.05
CA ASN A 474 6.65 20.77 -6.53
C ASN A 474 6.48 22.29 -6.48
N SER A 475 5.24 22.73 -6.63
CA SER A 475 4.81 24.12 -6.44
C SER A 475 3.51 24.11 -5.65
N ARG A 476 3.47 24.74 -4.47
CA ARG A 476 2.26 24.84 -3.64
C ARG A 476 1.28 25.82 -4.27
N ARG A 477 0.17 25.31 -4.79
CA ARG A 477 -0.90 26.09 -5.44
C ARG A 477 -2.10 26.20 -4.53
N PHE A 478 -2.75 27.35 -4.58
CA PHE A 478 -4.10 27.56 -4.08
C PHE A 478 -5.03 27.69 -5.28
N CYS A 479 -6.04 26.85 -5.36
CA CYS A 479 -7.08 26.93 -6.37
C CYS A 479 -8.47 26.96 -5.73
N ALA A 480 -9.37 27.77 -6.29
CA ALA A 480 -10.76 27.86 -5.86
C ALA A 480 -11.69 27.94 -7.07
N VAL A 481 -12.87 27.33 -6.95
CA VAL A 481 -13.93 27.35 -7.98
C VAL A 481 -15.27 27.78 -7.36
N TYR A 482 -16.02 28.57 -8.12
CA TYR A 482 -17.37 28.99 -7.81
C TYR A 482 -18.31 28.55 -8.94
N TYR A 483 -19.22 27.64 -8.64
CA TYR A 483 -20.15 27.04 -9.59
C TYR A 483 -21.59 27.36 -9.22
N ASN A 484 -22.29 28.09 -10.09
CA ASN A 484 -23.66 28.55 -9.86
C ASN A 484 -24.35 28.91 -11.19
N LYS A 485 -25.65 29.24 -11.16
CA LYS A 485 -26.42 29.72 -12.33
C LYS A 485 -25.79 30.97 -12.98
N SER A 486 -25.12 31.81 -12.20
CA SER A 486 -24.27 32.90 -12.67
C SER A 486 -22.80 32.57 -12.42
N PRO A 487 -21.86 33.03 -13.27
CA PRO A 487 -20.45 32.69 -13.15
C PRO A 487 -19.82 33.18 -11.85
N GLY A 488 -20.27 34.30 -11.28
CA GLY A 488 -19.75 34.82 -10.01
C GLY A 488 -18.28 35.28 -10.07
N PHE A 489 -17.87 35.94 -11.16
CA PHE A 489 -16.49 36.45 -11.31
C PHE A 489 -16.11 37.39 -10.17
N GLU A 490 -17.05 38.24 -9.75
CA GLU A 490 -16.94 39.15 -8.61
C GLU A 490 -16.71 38.43 -7.27
N VAL A 491 -17.23 37.20 -7.11
CA VAL A 491 -17.05 36.40 -5.88
C VAL A 491 -15.63 35.86 -5.82
N ILE A 492 -15.12 35.31 -6.93
CA ILE A 492 -13.75 34.81 -7.01
C ILE A 492 -12.73 35.96 -6.95
N HIS A 493 -13.03 37.10 -7.56
CA HIS A 493 -12.22 38.30 -7.41
C HIS A 493 -12.19 38.79 -5.96
N GLY A 494 -13.35 38.83 -5.28
CA GLY A 494 -13.41 39.16 -3.85
C GLY A 494 -12.68 38.15 -2.95
N LEU A 495 -12.64 36.86 -3.33
CA LEU A 495 -11.84 35.85 -2.65
C LEU A 495 -10.34 36.16 -2.78
N LEU A 496 -9.87 36.50 -3.98
CA LEU A 496 -8.50 36.92 -4.20
C LEU A 496 -8.15 38.14 -3.34
N ASP A 497 -8.99 39.18 -3.36
CA ASP A 497 -8.78 40.40 -2.57
C ASP A 497 -8.70 40.08 -1.06
N ARG A 498 -9.56 39.18 -0.58
CA ARG A 498 -9.54 38.71 0.80
C ARG A 498 -8.26 37.94 1.11
N THR A 499 -7.82 37.04 0.23
CA THR A 499 -6.56 36.31 0.41
C THR A 499 -5.36 37.25 0.44
N MET A 500 -5.29 38.24 -0.46
CA MET A 500 -4.23 39.25 -0.47
C MET A 500 -4.24 40.11 0.79
N GLN A 501 -5.41 40.45 1.32
CA GLN A 501 -5.55 41.16 2.60
C GLN A 501 -4.97 40.35 3.76
N LEU A 502 -5.24 39.04 3.80
CA LEU A 502 -4.70 38.13 4.84
C LEU A 502 -3.18 37.96 4.75
N LEU A 503 -2.65 38.00 3.53
CA LEU A 503 -1.21 37.97 3.25
C LEU A 503 -0.54 39.34 3.42
N GLU A 504 -1.28 40.36 3.86
CA GLU A 504 -0.85 41.76 4.02
C GLU A 504 -0.29 42.40 2.74
N VAL A 505 -0.72 41.94 1.56
CA VAL A 505 -0.31 42.48 0.26
C VAL A 505 -1.31 43.54 -0.19
N LYS A 506 -0.84 44.79 -0.30
CA LYS A 506 -1.69 45.92 -0.71
C LYS A 506 -1.99 45.90 -2.21
N PRO A 507 -3.15 46.40 -2.65
CA PRO A 507 -3.42 46.58 -4.08
C PRO A 507 -2.59 47.75 -4.62
N ALA A 508 -1.55 47.45 -5.40
CA ALA A 508 -0.66 48.43 -6.02
C ALA A 508 0.10 47.80 -7.20
N ARG A 509 0.37 48.59 -8.26
CA ARG A 509 1.07 48.11 -9.46
C ARG A 509 2.55 47.79 -9.22
N GLU A 510 3.25 48.61 -8.45
CA GLU A 510 4.71 48.48 -8.25
C GLU A 510 5.10 47.82 -6.93
N GLN A 511 4.38 48.11 -5.83
CA GLN A 511 4.69 47.63 -4.47
C GLN A 511 3.48 46.92 -3.85
N GLY A 512 2.94 45.93 -4.54
CA GLY A 512 1.75 45.20 -4.10
C GLY A 512 1.30 44.16 -5.12
N TYR A 513 0.00 43.85 -5.08
CA TYR A 513 -0.65 43.04 -6.11
C TYR A 513 -1.51 43.89 -7.05
N HIS A 514 -1.62 43.45 -8.30
CA HIS A 514 -2.62 43.94 -9.24
C HIS A 514 -3.04 42.83 -10.20
N ILE A 515 -4.19 43.03 -10.83
CA ILE A 515 -4.68 42.16 -11.89
C ILE A 515 -4.57 42.88 -13.24
N GLN A 516 -4.18 42.12 -14.26
CA GLN A 516 -4.11 42.60 -15.64
C GLN A 516 -4.95 41.70 -16.53
N ALA A 517 -5.77 42.28 -17.42
CA ALA A 517 -6.53 41.50 -18.38
C ALA A 517 -5.59 40.66 -19.25
N ALA A 518 -5.91 39.38 -19.38
CA ALA A 518 -5.11 38.41 -20.12
C ALA A 518 -6.02 37.45 -20.90
N ASP A 519 -5.50 36.85 -21.95
CA ASP A 519 -6.19 35.82 -22.73
C ASP A 519 -5.56 34.46 -22.45
N ASP A 520 -6.39 33.48 -22.08
CA ASP A 520 -6.00 32.08 -21.85
C ASP A 520 -7.14 31.19 -22.37
N SER A 521 -6.79 30.13 -23.11
CA SER A 521 -7.73 29.22 -23.77
C SER A 521 -8.66 28.45 -22.82
N THR A 522 -8.30 28.38 -21.53
CA THR A 522 -9.11 27.78 -20.47
C THR A 522 -10.28 28.69 -20.05
N PHE A 523 -10.17 30.01 -20.29
CA PHE A 523 -11.11 31.02 -19.81
C PHE A 523 -11.88 31.70 -20.96
N PHE A 524 -13.02 32.31 -20.63
CA PHE A 524 -13.83 33.06 -21.58
C PHE A 524 -13.15 34.39 -21.95
N PRO A 525 -13.02 34.74 -23.25
CA PRO A 525 -12.37 35.98 -23.69
C PRO A 525 -12.94 37.23 -23.03
N GLY A 526 -12.06 38.13 -22.58
CA GLY A 526 -12.44 39.36 -21.88
C GLY A 526 -12.95 39.15 -20.44
N ARG A 527 -12.94 37.92 -19.93
CA ARG A 527 -13.31 37.56 -18.54
C ARG A 527 -12.22 36.73 -17.85
N CYS A 528 -10.95 37.04 -18.17
CA CYS A 528 -9.76 36.46 -17.58
C CYS A 528 -8.77 37.56 -17.18
N ALA A 529 -8.09 37.36 -16.06
CA ALA A 529 -7.03 38.23 -15.60
C ALA A 529 -5.86 37.41 -15.04
N GLU A 530 -4.65 37.92 -15.26
CA GLU A 530 -3.42 37.41 -14.67
C GLU A 530 -3.09 38.22 -13.40
N ILE A 531 -2.63 37.51 -12.37
CA ILE A 531 -2.36 38.05 -11.04
C ILE A 531 -0.86 38.32 -10.95
N PHE A 532 -0.49 39.58 -10.75
CA PHE A 532 0.88 40.00 -10.54
C PHE A 532 1.09 40.42 -9.09
N VAL A 533 2.15 39.92 -8.47
CA VAL A 533 2.59 40.28 -7.11
C VAL A 533 4.05 40.68 -7.19
N TYR A 534 4.37 41.92 -6.78
CA TYR A 534 5.71 42.51 -6.88
C TYR A 534 6.35 42.34 -8.28
N GLY A 535 5.53 42.49 -9.33
CA GLY A 535 5.96 42.37 -10.73
C GLY A 535 6.14 40.94 -11.24
N LYS A 536 5.86 39.90 -10.45
CA LYS A 536 5.90 38.49 -10.88
C LYS A 536 4.48 37.95 -11.06
N SER A 537 4.24 37.22 -12.14
CA SER A 537 2.98 36.47 -12.33
C SER A 537 2.94 35.33 -11.33
N VAL A 538 1.88 35.28 -10.52
CA VAL A 538 1.67 34.23 -9.50
C VAL A 538 0.49 33.33 -9.85
N GLY A 539 -0.42 33.74 -10.72
CA GLY A 539 -1.63 32.98 -10.99
C GLY A 539 -2.58 33.64 -11.97
N ARG A 540 -3.74 33.01 -12.18
CA ARG A 540 -4.81 33.48 -13.06
C ARG A 540 -6.16 33.34 -12.38
N LEU A 541 -7.09 34.22 -12.71
CA LEU A 541 -8.49 34.12 -12.34
C LEU A 541 -9.39 34.44 -13.53
N GLY A 542 -10.56 33.84 -13.60
CA GLY A 542 -11.49 34.09 -14.70
C GLY A 542 -12.73 33.23 -14.69
N VAL A 543 -13.62 33.51 -15.64
CA VAL A 543 -14.77 32.65 -15.96
C VAL A 543 -14.29 31.57 -16.92
N LEU A 544 -14.58 30.30 -16.64
CA LEU A 544 -14.17 29.19 -17.51
C LEU A 544 -14.86 29.26 -18.87
N HIS A 545 -14.13 28.85 -19.92
CA HIS A 545 -14.67 28.79 -21.27
C HIS A 545 -15.81 27.75 -21.35
N PRO A 546 -16.93 28.02 -22.05
CA PRO A 546 -18.03 27.04 -22.20
C PRO A 546 -17.58 25.67 -22.71
N ASP A 547 -16.60 25.62 -23.61
CA ASP A 547 -16.03 24.36 -24.09
C ASP A 547 -15.36 23.54 -22.99
N VAL A 548 -14.64 24.19 -22.06
CA VAL A 548 -13.99 23.52 -20.92
C VAL A 548 -15.08 22.97 -19.99
N ILE A 549 -16.08 23.79 -19.68
CA ILE A 549 -17.24 23.38 -18.87
C ILE A 549 -17.92 22.15 -19.49
N GLY A 550 -18.17 22.17 -20.81
CA GLY A 550 -18.74 21.04 -21.54
C GLY A 550 -17.87 19.79 -21.57
N ARG A 551 -16.54 19.94 -21.70
CA ARG A 551 -15.58 18.80 -21.66
C ARG A 551 -15.42 18.16 -20.29
N PHE A 552 -15.68 18.91 -19.21
CA PHE A 552 -15.82 18.38 -17.85
C PHE A 552 -17.28 18.02 -17.51
N GLU A 553 -18.16 17.98 -18.53
CA GLU A 553 -19.57 17.61 -18.44
C GLU A 553 -20.40 18.47 -17.46
N LEU A 554 -19.97 19.70 -17.22
CA LEU A 554 -20.68 20.64 -16.37
C LEU A 554 -21.76 21.39 -17.17
N SER A 555 -22.83 21.83 -16.49
CA SER A 555 -23.99 22.48 -17.14
C SER A 555 -24.11 23.97 -16.84
N MET A 556 -23.58 24.42 -15.71
CA MET A 556 -23.65 25.82 -15.26
C MET A 556 -22.31 26.52 -15.44
N PRO A 557 -22.29 27.87 -15.51
CA PRO A 557 -21.05 28.61 -15.56
C PRO A 557 -20.22 28.46 -14.27
N CYS A 558 -18.91 28.54 -14.40
CA CYS A 558 -17.95 28.39 -13.32
C CYS A 558 -16.88 29.48 -13.40
N SER A 559 -16.56 30.12 -12.27
CA SER A 559 -15.37 30.96 -12.15
C SER A 559 -14.30 30.24 -11.34
N ALA A 560 -13.04 30.42 -11.72
CA ALA A 560 -11.90 29.81 -11.05
C ALA A 560 -10.81 30.84 -10.75
N LEU A 561 -10.05 30.55 -9.69
CA LEU A 561 -8.82 31.23 -9.29
C LEU A 561 -7.78 30.16 -9.05
N GLU A 562 -6.57 30.33 -9.57
CA GLU A 562 -5.42 29.50 -9.20
C GLU A 562 -4.16 30.36 -9.10
N MET A 563 -3.42 30.24 -7.99
CA MET A 563 -2.17 30.96 -7.78
C MET A 563 -1.13 30.16 -7.00
N ASP A 564 0.14 30.43 -7.26
CA ASP A 564 1.30 29.97 -6.49
C ASP A 564 1.36 30.74 -5.17
N ILE A 565 1.41 30.02 -4.04
CA ILE A 565 1.49 30.67 -2.72
C ILE A 565 2.92 30.73 -2.17
N GLU A 566 3.89 30.06 -2.82
CA GLU A 566 5.29 30.10 -2.39
C GLU A 566 5.92 31.51 -2.40
N PRO A 567 5.64 32.38 -3.40
CA PRO A 567 6.21 33.73 -3.44
C PRO A 567 5.87 34.60 -2.22
N PHE A 568 4.80 34.30 -1.48
CA PHE A 568 4.38 35.10 -0.33
C PHE A 568 5.17 34.79 0.95
N LEU A 569 5.91 33.68 1.00
CA LEU A 569 6.72 33.33 2.17
C LEU A 569 7.87 34.31 2.42
N GLY A 570 8.51 34.82 1.36
CA GLY A 570 9.64 35.73 1.50
C GLY A 570 9.27 37.11 2.07
N HIS A 571 8.04 37.56 1.83
CA HIS A 571 7.55 38.88 2.25
C HIS A 571 6.91 38.87 3.64
N THR A 572 6.29 37.76 4.04
CA THR A 572 5.73 37.58 5.39
C THR A 572 6.78 37.10 6.41
N ALA A 573 7.82 36.39 5.97
CA ALA A 573 8.92 35.95 6.84
C ALA A 573 9.69 37.09 7.50
N GLU A 574 9.95 38.21 6.81
CA GLU A 574 10.59 39.38 7.41
C GLU A 574 9.70 40.12 8.43
N ALA A 575 8.37 39.98 8.33
CA ALA A 575 7.42 40.61 9.24
C ALA A 575 7.07 39.73 10.46
N LEU A 576 7.05 38.40 10.31
CA LEU A 576 6.57 37.46 11.34
C LEU A 576 7.68 36.73 12.13
N LEU A 577 8.95 36.82 11.72
CA LEU A 577 10.07 36.14 12.39
C LEU A 577 10.89 37.01 13.35
N THR A 578 10.53 38.27 13.57
CA THR A 578 11.12 39.06 14.66
C THR A 578 10.16 39.07 15.85
N HIS A 579 10.59 38.51 16.99
CA HIS A 579 9.89 38.58 18.29
C HIS A 579 9.66 40.02 18.83
N ASP A 580 9.96 41.06 18.06
CA ASP A 580 9.89 42.48 18.44
C ASP A 580 8.62 43.22 17.98
N VAL A 581 7.68 42.56 17.28
CA VAL A 581 6.44 43.18 16.78
C VAL A 581 5.53 43.80 17.88
N PRO A 582 5.41 43.26 19.13
CA PRO A 582 4.48 43.84 20.11
C PRO A 582 4.81 45.30 20.46
N MET A 583 6.09 45.69 20.40
CA MET A 583 6.54 47.00 20.85
C MET A 583 6.32 48.09 19.80
N ARG A 584 6.57 47.80 18.50
CA ARG A 584 6.39 48.79 17.42
C ARG A 584 4.92 49.09 17.12
N GLU A 585 4.04 48.09 17.22
CA GLU A 585 2.60 48.28 17.05
C GLU A 585 1.99 49.06 18.22
N THR A 586 2.41 48.77 19.46
CA THR A 586 1.94 49.51 20.64
C THR A 586 2.37 50.98 20.60
N ILE A 587 3.59 51.27 20.14
CA ILE A 587 4.09 52.65 19.97
C ILE A 587 3.33 53.39 18.86
N LYS A 588 3.03 52.74 17.72
CA LYS A 588 2.18 53.32 16.67
C LYS A 588 0.75 53.56 17.16
N HIS A 589 0.19 52.63 17.93
CA HIS A 589 -1.16 52.70 18.47
C HIS A 589 -1.34 53.80 19.53
N ILE A 590 -0.31 54.09 20.35
CA ILE A 590 -0.31 55.24 21.26
C ILE A 590 -0.13 56.55 20.47
N SER A 591 0.67 56.56 19.41
CA SER A 591 0.91 57.76 18.61
C SER A 591 -0.30 58.19 17.75
N SER A 592 -1.25 57.29 17.46
CA SER A 592 -2.39 57.54 16.58
C SER A 592 -3.70 57.88 17.31
N ARG A 593 -3.76 57.83 18.65
CA ARG A 593 -5.00 58.09 19.42
C ARG A 593 -5.02 59.50 20.03
N GLN A 594 -6.02 60.30 19.66
CA GLN A 594 -6.29 61.60 20.28
C GLN A 594 -7.19 61.50 21.54
N ASP A 595 -8.06 60.48 21.61
CA ASP A 595 -9.22 60.46 22.52
C ASP A 595 -9.03 59.64 23.81
N LYS A 596 -7.89 58.96 23.98
CA LYS A 596 -7.58 58.14 25.18
C LYS A 596 -6.22 58.51 25.75
N SER A 597 -6.12 58.52 27.09
CA SER A 597 -4.92 58.97 27.80
C SER A 597 -3.93 57.85 28.14
N TYR A 598 -4.34 56.57 28.04
CA TYR A 598 -3.57 55.38 28.46
C TYR A 598 -3.77 54.19 27.49
N VAL A 599 -2.91 53.17 27.57
CA VAL A 599 -2.88 52.01 26.64
C VAL A 599 -4.22 51.27 26.61
N GLU A 600 -4.83 51.02 27.77
CA GLU A 600 -6.08 50.23 27.89
C GLU A 600 -7.31 51.06 28.31
N GLY A 601 -7.24 52.39 28.37
CA GLY A 601 -8.42 53.21 28.74
C GLY A 601 -8.12 54.66 29.16
N PHE A 602 -8.84 55.12 30.19
CA PHE A 602 -8.75 56.47 30.76
C PHE A 602 -8.01 56.53 32.11
N VAL A 603 -7.52 55.39 32.62
CA VAL A 603 -6.76 55.28 33.87
C VAL A 603 -5.47 54.47 33.59
N ALA A 604 -4.37 54.81 34.26
CA ALA A 604 -3.10 54.10 34.15
C ALA A 604 -3.23 52.63 34.61
N SER A 605 -2.71 51.68 33.84
CA SER A 605 -2.68 50.25 34.19
C SER A 605 -1.27 49.66 34.19
N GLN A 606 -1.12 48.40 34.62
CA GLN A 606 0.16 47.69 34.50
C GLN A 606 0.66 47.57 33.05
N ALA A 607 -0.23 47.62 32.05
CA ALA A 607 0.16 47.65 30.64
C ALA A 607 0.92 48.93 30.29
N ASP A 608 0.53 50.09 30.82
CA ASP A 608 1.25 51.35 30.62
C ASP A 608 2.66 51.34 31.25
N ALA A 609 2.79 50.72 32.42
CA ALA A 609 4.08 50.58 33.10
C ALA A 609 5.04 49.68 32.30
N ALA A 610 4.54 48.54 31.80
CA ALA A 610 5.33 47.64 30.97
C ALA A 610 5.81 48.29 29.66
N VAL A 611 4.95 49.08 29.00
CA VAL A 611 5.31 49.82 27.78
C VAL A 611 6.28 50.96 28.07
N PHE A 612 6.18 51.63 29.23
CA PHE A 612 7.12 52.68 29.61
C PHE A 612 8.52 52.12 29.87
N ASP A 613 8.64 51.03 30.62
CA ASP A 613 9.94 50.43 30.97
C ASP A 613 10.64 49.85 29.74
N ALA A 614 9.87 49.47 28.72
CA ALA A 614 10.36 49.07 27.41
C ALA A 614 10.97 50.23 26.58
N ILE A 615 10.57 51.48 26.82
CA ILE A 615 11.05 52.65 26.08
C ILE A 615 12.33 53.19 26.74
N ARG A 616 13.48 52.83 26.17
CA ARG A 616 14.82 53.14 26.69
C ARG A 616 15.20 54.63 26.74
N SER A 617 14.52 55.50 25.99
CA SER A 617 14.84 56.94 25.92
C SER A 617 13.62 57.81 25.64
N THR A 618 13.68 59.10 26.00
CA THR A 618 12.54 60.02 25.86
C THR A 618 12.16 60.22 24.38
N PRO A 619 10.87 60.06 24.01
CA PRO A 619 10.43 60.19 22.61
C PRO A 619 10.69 61.59 22.01
N PRO A 620 10.94 61.70 20.69
CA PRO A 620 11.14 62.98 20.00
C PRO A 620 9.85 63.82 19.91
N GLN A 621 9.99 65.16 19.82
CA GLN A 621 8.87 66.13 19.79
C GLN A 621 7.89 65.94 18.62
N THR A 622 8.29 65.24 17.56
CA THR A 622 7.44 64.91 16.41
C THR A 622 6.27 63.99 16.76
N LEU A 623 6.35 63.25 17.87
CA LEU A 623 5.30 62.33 18.35
C LEU A 623 4.63 62.90 19.61
N GLN A 624 3.92 64.02 19.47
CA GLN A 624 3.36 64.80 20.58
C GLN A 624 2.50 63.98 21.57
N HIS A 625 1.73 63.01 21.09
CA HIS A 625 0.83 62.20 21.93
C HIS A 625 1.58 61.13 22.71
N LEU A 626 2.59 60.50 22.09
CA LEU A 626 3.49 59.56 22.74
C LEU A 626 4.36 60.25 23.79
N LEU A 627 4.86 61.45 23.49
CA LEU A 627 5.63 62.27 24.43
C LEU A 627 4.78 62.71 25.63
N ARG A 628 3.52 63.12 25.40
CA ARG A 628 2.54 63.43 26.46
C ARG A 628 2.31 62.23 27.37
N TRP A 629 2.02 61.06 26.79
CA TRP A 629 1.81 59.81 27.53
C TRP A 629 3.08 59.39 28.30
N TYR A 630 4.26 59.46 27.68
CA TYR A 630 5.53 59.11 28.30
C TYR A 630 5.84 60.00 29.51
N ASN A 631 5.65 61.31 29.41
CA ASN A 631 5.84 62.24 30.53
C ASN A 631 4.82 61.99 31.66
N HIS A 632 3.59 61.60 31.31
CA HIS A 632 2.56 61.28 32.29
C HIS A 632 2.85 59.97 33.03
N ILE A 633 3.26 58.90 32.34
CA ILE A 633 3.67 57.65 33.01
C ILE A 633 4.98 57.82 33.79
N LYS A 634 5.87 58.72 33.35
CA LYS A 634 7.07 59.10 34.10
C LYS A 634 6.74 59.70 35.46
N SER A 635 5.68 60.50 35.60
CA SER A 635 5.30 61.09 36.90
C SER A 635 4.78 60.07 37.92
N PHE A 636 4.38 58.87 37.49
CA PHE A 636 3.94 57.77 38.38
C PHE A 636 5.10 56.94 38.96
N GLN A 637 6.37 57.35 38.79
CA GLN A 637 7.58 56.57 39.11
C GLN A 637 7.61 55.88 40.48
N MET A 638 7.03 56.47 41.53
CA MET A 638 7.05 55.88 42.88
C MET A 638 5.85 54.97 43.20
N ASP A 639 4.78 54.99 42.39
CA ASP A 639 3.51 54.29 42.66
C ASP A 639 3.11 53.25 41.59
N ARG A 640 3.97 52.97 40.59
CA ARG A 640 3.64 52.05 39.47
C ARG A 640 3.25 50.63 39.90
N ALA A 641 3.79 50.15 41.02
CA ALA A 641 3.49 48.84 41.57
C ALA A 641 2.05 48.72 42.10
N ARG A 642 1.33 49.83 42.30
CA ARG A 642 -0.06 49.86 42.80
C ARG A 642 -1.11 50.01 41.69
N LEU A 643 -0.71 50.00 40.41
CA LEU A 643 -1.63 50.10 39.28
C LEU A 643 -2.45 48.80 39.09
N PRO A 644 -3.72 48.90 38.63
CA PRO A 644 -4.61 47.75 38.46
C PRO A 644 -4.09 46.74 37.41
N ALA A 645 -4.27 45.45 37.71
CA ALA A 645 -3.84 44.32 36.86
C ALA A 645 -4.84 44.01 35.73
N THR A 646 -4.31 43.53 34.60
CA THR A 646 -5.04 43.27 33.34
C THR A 646 -6.01 42.08 33.45
N LYS A 647 -7.20 42.20 32.82
CA LYS A 647 -8.16 41.09 32.63
C LYS A 647 -7.92 40.42 31.27
N THR A 648 -7.36 39.22 31.25
CA THR A 648 -7.31 38.36 30.04
C THR A 648 -8.25 37.17 30.21
N GLN A 649 -8.89 36.70 29.12
CA GLN A 649 -9.54 35.39 29.07
C GLN A 649 -9.01 34.59 27.87
N PHE A 650 -8.12 33.64 28.18
CA PHE A 650 -7.95 32.36 27.48
C PHE A 650 -8.71 31.31 28.31
N VAL A 651 -9.55 30.48 27.68
CA VAL A 651 -10.11 29.27 28.30
C VAL A 651 -10.01 28.10 27.33
N LEU A 652 -9.40 27.01 27.84
CA LEU A 652 -9.38 25.64 27.30
C LEU A 652 -10.59 24.86 27.85
N LEU A 653 -11.17 23.96 27.04
CA LEU A 653 -12.00 22.83 27.50
C LEU A 653 -11.88 21.63 26.52
N ASN A 654 -11.49 20.46 27.05
CA ASN A 654 -11.58 19.09 26.48
C ASN A 654 -13.04 18.55 26.66
N ALA A 655 -13.57 17.44 26.10
CA ALA A 655 -13.07 16.24 25.39
C ALA A 655 -14.22 15.48 24.64
N CYS A 656 -13.92 14.87 23.47
CA CYS A 656 -14.22 13.51 22.90
C CYS A 656 -15.67 12.89 22.92
N PRO A 657 -16.05 11.85 22.10
CA PRO A 657 -15.21 10.84 21.39
C PRO A 657 -15.62 10.31 19.97
N SER A 658 -14.63 9.59 19.38
CA SER A 658 -14.48 8.57 18.29
C SER A 658 -15.66 7.86 17.57
N SER A 659 -15.46 7.54 16.26
CA SER A 659 -15.31 6.15 15.72
C SER A 659 -15.02 6.05 14.19
N ASP A 660 -13.84 5.51 13.82
CA ASP A 660 -13.47 4.40 12.87
C ASP A 660 -14.57 3.73 11.98
N HIS A 661 -14.35 3.07 10.83
CA HIS A 661 -13.27 2.86 9.83
C HIS A 661 -13.83 1.99 8.67
N ALA A 662 -13.22 2.08 7.46
CA ALA A 662 -12.98 1.00 6.46
C ALA A 662 -14.19 0.30 5.76
N SER A 663 -14.11 -0.30 4.56
CA SER A 663 -13.15 -0.42 3.44
C SER A 663 -13.85 -1.20 2.32
N ASP A 664 -13.44 -0.95 1.07
CA ASP A 664 -13.25 -1.85 -0.10
C ASP A 664 -14.26 -2.95 -0.48
N GLU A 665 -14.51 -3.08 -1.80
CA GLU A 665 -14.14 -4.29 -2.55
C GLU A 665 -14.15 -4.08 -4.08
N ASP A 666 -13.12 -4.66 -4.71
CA ASP A 666 -12.82 -4.74 -6.15
C ASP A 666 -13.81 -5.62 -6.94
N ILE A 667 -13.81 -5.53 -8.28
CA ILE A 667 -13.69 -6.69 -9.21
C ILE A 667 -13.45 -6.23 -10.67
N ASP A 668 -12.21 -6.54 -11.06
CA ASP A 668 -11.59 -7.04 -12.28
C ASP A 668 -12.17 -6.90 -13.71
N LEU A 669 -11.31 -6.25 -14.51
CA LEU A 669 -10.72 -6.64 -15.80
C LEU A 669 -11.42 -7.74 -16.63
N PHE A 670 -11.58 -7.49 -17.94
CA PHE A 670 -10.82 -8.13 -19.03
C PHE A 670 -11.48 -7.82 -20.37
N GLY A 671 -10.79 -7.02 -21.20
CA GLY A 671 -11.22 -6.69 -22.56
C GLY A 671 -10.20 -5.79 -23.25
N SER A 672 -9.00 -6.33 -23.47
CA SER A 672 -7.97 -5.87 -24.43
C SER A 672 -8.57 -5.61 -25.83
N GLU A 673 -8.04 -4.82 -26.75
CA GLU A 673 -6.75 -4.14 -26.97
C GLU A 673 -6.93 -3.20 -28.19
N ASP A 674 -6.16 -2.11 -28.22
CA ASP A 674 -5.36 -1.52 -29.32
C ASP A 674 -5.86 -1.35 -30.78
N GLU A 675 -5.70 -0.08 -31.21
CA GLU A 675 -5.17 0.53 -32.44
C GLU A 675 -5.58 0.16 -33.89
N ALA A 676 -5.81 1.26 -34.64
CA ALA A 676 -5.68 1.48 -36.09
C ALA A 676 -6.70 0.81 -37.03
N GLU A 677 -7.83 1.50 -37.26
CA GLU A 677 -8.83 1.18 -38.28
C GLU A 677 -8.40 1.57 -39.70
N SER A 678 -8.33 0.58 -40.60
CA SER A 678 -8.45 0.79 -42.05
C SER A 678 -9.93 0.75 -42.47
N ALA A 679 -10.31 1.46 -43.54
CA ALA A 679 -11.70 1.63 -43.97
C ALA A 679 -12.45 0.30 -44.26
N GLU A 680 -11.73 -0.79 -44.52
CA GLU A 680 -12.29 -2.14 -44.70
C GLU A 680 -12.72 -2.78 -43.36
N THR A 681 -11.97 -2.55 -42.28
CA THR A 681 -12.27 -3.09 -40.95
C THR A 681 -13.51 -2.44 -40.32
N ALA A 682 -13.77 -1.16 -40.59
CA ALA A 682 -14.98 -0.48 -40.11
C ALA A 682 -16.27 -1.07 -40.72
N ARG A 683 -16.25 -1.46 -42.00
CA ARG A 683 -17.40 -2.08 -42.68
C ARG A 683 -17.68 -3.51 -42.19
N ILE A 684 -16.64 -4.30 -41.95
CA ILE A 684 -16.78 -5.66 -41.39
C ILE A 684 -17.24 -5.58 -39.92
N LYS A 685 -16.79 -4.56 -39.17
CA LYS A 685 -17.23 -4.28 -37.80
C LYS A 685 -18.70 -3.83 -37.78
N GLU A 686 -19.14 -2.98 -38.70
CA GLU A 686 -20.56 -2.59 -38.87
C GLU A 686 -21.44 -3.78 -39.25
N GLN A 687 -21.01 -4.65 -40.18
CA GLN A 687 -21.75 -5.86 -40.53
C GLN A 687 -21.82 -6.85 -39.35
N ARG A 688 -20.72 -7.04 -38.60
CA ARG A 688 -20.74 -7.88 -37.39
C ARG A 688 -21.56 -7.23 -36.26
N LEU A 689 -21.56 -5.91 -36.11
CA LEU A 689 -22.39 -5.17 -35.15
C LEU A 689 -23.88 -5.26 -35.51
N ALA A 690 -24.23 -5.22 -36.80
CA ALA A 690 -25.60 -5.42 -37.28
C ALA A 690 -26.07 -6.87 -37.08
N GLU A 691 -25.20 -7.87 -37.34
CA GLU A 691 -25.48 -9.26 -37.01
C GLU A 691 -25.57 -9.51 -35.49
N TYR A 692 -24.78 -8.79 -34.69
CA TYR A 692 -24.83 -8.86 -33.23
C TYR A 692 -26.08 -8.17 -32.67
N ALA A 693 -26.53 -7.06 -33.27
CA ALA A 693 -27.76 -6.37 -32.93
C ALA A 693 -29.01 -7.20 -33.30
N ALA A 694 -28.98 -7.88 -34.44
CA ALA A 694 -30.02 -8.82 -34.86
C ALA A 694 -30.05 -10.11 -34.01
N LYS A 695 -28.91 -10.52 -33.42
CA LYS A 695 -28.84 -11.60 -32.41
C LYS A 695 -29.25 -11.13 -31.02
N LYS A 696 -29.04 -9.86 -30.66
CA LYS A 696 -29.50 -9.25 -29.39
C LYS A 696 -31.02 -9.07 -29.36
N SER A 697 -31.65 -8.76 -30.49
CA SER A 697 -33.11 -8.54 -30.56
C SER A 697 -33.96 -9.82 -30.49
N LYS A 698 -33.34 -11.01 -30.47
CA LYS A 698 -34.03 -12.32 -30.33
C LYS A 698 -33.76 -13.02 -28.99
N LYS A 699 -33.13 -12.36 -28.01
CA LYS A 699 -33.10 -12.86 -26.63
C LYS A 699 -34.25 -12.23 -25.84
N PRO A 700 -35.04 -12.99 -25.05
CA PRO A 700 -35.99 -12.38 -24.12
C PRO A 700 -35.22 -11.45 -23.17
N ALA A 701 -35.81 -10.30 -22.86
CA ALA A 701 -35.21 -9.34 -21.93
C ALA A 701 -34.88 -10.05 -20.61
N LEU A 702 -33.64 -9.94 -20.15
CA LEU A 702 -33.23 -10.36 -18.81
C LEU A 702 -33.99 -9.46 -17.83
N ILE A 703 -35.01 -10.01 -17.18
CA ILE A 703 -35.70 -9.34 -16.08
C ILE A 703 -34.74 -9.43 -14.88
N ALA A 704 -34.13 -8.31 -14.51
CA ALA A 704 -33.30 -8.24 -13.31
C ALA A 704 -34.18 -8.50 -12.09
N LYS A 705 -33.84 -9.51 -11.30
CA LYS A 705 -34.57 -9.85 -10.07
C LYS A 705 -33.63 -9.68 -8.91
N SER A 706 -34.09 -9.12 -7.80
CA SER A 706 -33.31 -9.06 -6.57
C SER A 706 -33.93 -9.93 -5.49
N SER A 707 -33.12 -10.70 -4.80
CA SER A 707 -33.50 -11.38 -3.55
C SER A 707 -33.16 -10.46 -2.38
N ILE A 708 -34.17 -10.09 -1.63
CA ILE A 708 -34.08 -9.20 -0.48
C ILE A 708 -34.43 -9.98 0.77
N LEU A 709 -33.68 -9.77 1.84
CA LEU A 709 -33.93 -10.34 3.15
C LEU A 709 -34.26 -9.19 4.11
N LEU A 710 -35.49 -9.17 4.59
CA LEU A 710 -36.04 -8.10 5.42
C LEU A 710 -36.14 -8.55 6.88
N ASP A 711 -35.68 -7.70 7.80
CA ASP A 711 -35.83 -7.86 9.24
C ASP A 711 -36.94 -6.91 9.73
N VAL A 712 -38.07 -7.49 10.16
CA VAL A 712 -39.23 -6.76 10.69
C VAL A 712 -39.23 -6.85 12.21
N LYS A 713 -39.14 -5.71 12.89
CA LYS A 713 -39.13 -5.62 14.36
C LYS A 713 -40.53 -5.26 14.89
N PRO A 714 -41.10 -6.06 15.82
CA PRO A 714 -42.35 -5.71 16.49
C PRO A 714 -42.13 -4.69 17.61
N TRP A 715 -43.22 -4.13 18.15
CA TRP A 715 -43.17 -3.16 19.24
C TRP A 715 -42.84 -3.77 20.61
N ASP A 716 -43.35 -4.97 20.91
CA ASP A 716 -43.16 -5.63 22.21
C ASP A 716 -43.18 -7.18 22.11
N ASP A 717 -42.76 -7.88 23.17
CA ASP A 717 -42.68 -9.34 23.25
C ASP A 717 -44.04 -10.07 23.33
N GLU A 718 -45.12 -9.34 23.64
CA GLU A 718 -46.51 -9.83 23.61
C GLU A 718 -47.15 -9.84 22.20
N THR A 719 -46.44 -9.34 21.17
CA THR A 719 -46.96 -9.26 19.78
C THR A 719 -47.09 -10.66 19.15
N ASP A 720 -48.27 -10.98 18.60
CA ASP A 720 -48.52 -12.28 17.95
C ASP A 720 -47.77 -12.39 16.61
N MET A 721 -46.61 -13.06 16.66
CA MET A 721 -45.71 -13.20 15.52
C MET A 721 -46.33 -13.95 14.32
N SER A 722 -47.35 -14.79 14.55
CA SER A 722 -48.02 -15.51 13.46
C SER A 722 -48.90 -14.57 12.64
N LYS A 723 -49.59 -13.63 13.31
CA LYS A 723 -50.39 -12.59 12.65
C LYS A 723 -49.52 -11.56 11.94
N LEU A 724 -48.38 -11.20 12.54
CA LEU A 724 -47.40 -10.32 11.90
C LEU A 724 -46.92 -10.90 10.56
N GLU A 725 -46.61 -12.19 10.52
CA GLU A 725 -46.22 -12.86 9.27
C GLU A 725 -47.36 -12.87 8.23
N GLU A 726 -48.60 -13.13 8.65
CA GLU A 726 -49.77 -13.07 7.77
C GLU A 726 -49.98 -11.66 7.20
N CYS A 727 -49.84 -10.61 8.02
CA CYS A 727 -49.92 -9.21 7.60
C CYS A 727 -48.85 -8.86 6.57
N VAL A 728 -47.59 -9.24 6.80
CA VAL A 728 -46.50 -8.98 5.85
C VAL A 728 -46.72 -9.73 4.52
N ARG A 729 -47.17 -10.98 4.58
CA ARG A 729 -47.50 -11.77 3.36
C ARG A 729 -48.76 -11.29 2.64
N SER A 730 -49.61 -10.50 3.29
CA SER A 730 -50.82 -9.94 2.67
C SER A 730 -50.51 -8.84 1.65
N VAL A 731 -49.32 -8.23 1.72
CA VAL A 731 -48.85 -7.25 0.74
C VAL A 731 -48.60 -7.94 -0.60
N ARG A 732 -49.39 -7.56 -1.62
CA ARG A 732 -49.30 -8.08 -2.99
C ARG A 732 -49.02 -6.94 -3.96
N MET A 733 -47.90 -7.05 -4.69
CA MET A 733 -47.51 -6.13 -5.76
C MET A 733 -47.12 -6.96 -7.00
N ASP A 734 -47.31 -6.41 -8.20
CA ASP A 734 -46.91 -7.09 -9.44
C ASP A 734 -45.38 -7.20 -9.52
N GLY A 735 -44.84 -8.43 -9.53
CA GLY A 735 -43.40 -8.71 -9.51
C GLY A 735 -42.81 -9.06 -8.14
N LEU A 736 -43.63 -9.17 -7.07
CA LEU A 736 -43.20 -9.56 -5.72
C LEU A 736 -43.53 -11.02 -5.39
N LEU A 737 -42.54 -11.80 -4.96
CA LEU A 737 -42.69 -13.18 -4.50
C LEU A 737 -42.10 -13.36 -3.09
N TRP A 738 -42.93 -13.74 -2.12
CA TRP A 738 -42.49 -14.01 -0.75
C TRP A 738 -41.87 -15.40 -0.60
N GLY A 739 -40.70 -15.46 0.03
CA GLY A 739 -39.94 -16.67 0.33
C GLY A 739 -40.17 -17.21 1.75
N GLN A 740 -39.16 -17.90 2.28
CA GLN A 740 -39.18 -18.47 3.63
C GLN A 740 -38.98 -17.38 4.70
N SER A 741 -39.58 -17.60 5.87
CA SER A 741 -39.49 -16.74 7.05
C SER A 741 -38.85 -17.49 8.22
N LYS A 742 -38.16 -16.77 9.10
CA LYS A 742 -37.52 -17.29 10.32
C LYS A 742 -37.61 -16.25 11.44
N LEU A 743 -37.82 -16.70 12.68
CA LEU A 743 -37.80 -15.84 13.86
C LEU A 743 -36.41 -15.85 14.50
N LEU A 744 -35.85 -14.66 14.77
CA LEU A 744 -34.53 -14.50 15.40
C LEU A 744 -34.64 -13.68 16.70
N PRO A 745 -34.00 -14.09 17.81
CA PRO A 745 -34.03 -13.33 19.06
C PRO A 745 -33.13 -12.08 18.99
N VAL A 746 -33.61 -10.93 19.49
CA VAL A 746 -32.88 -9.64 19.48
C VAL A 746 -32.43 -9.22 20.89
N GLY A 747 -33.01 -9.79 21.94
CA GLY A 747 -32.71 -9.50 23.35
C GLY A 747 -33.99 -9.18 24.13
N TYR A 748 -33.94 -9.26 25.47
CA TYR A 748 -35.07 -8.93 26.37
C TYR A 748 -36.42 -9.60 26.06
N GLY A 749 -36.42 -10.82 25.52
CA GLY A 749 -37.64 -11.56 25.18
C GLY A 749 -38.20 -11.30 23.77
N ILE A 750 -37.76 -10.22 23.11
CA ILE A 750 -38.25 -9.81 21.78
C ILE A 750 -37.59 -10.63 20.67
N LYS A 751 -38.42 -11.12 19.73
CA LYS A 751 -38.01 -11.82 18.51
C LYS A 751 -38.35 -10.98 17.28
N LYS A 752 -37.42 -10.83 16.35
CA LYS A 752 -37.68 -10.21 15.03
C LYS A 752 -38.06 -11.27 14.00
N LEU A 753 -38.88 -10.87 13.03
CA LEU A 753 -39.25 -11.69 11.87
C LEU A 753 -38.30 -11.38 10.72
N GLN A 754 -37.53 -12.39 10.30
CA GLN A 754 -36.68 -12.32 9.13
C GLN A 754 -37.37 -13.03 7.96
N ILE A 755 -37.68 -12.31 6.88
CA ILE A 755 -38.41 -12.84 5.72
C ILE A 755 -37.70 -12.52 4.42
N ALA A 756 -37.54 -13.52 3.55
CA ALA A 756 -36.97 -13.34 2.22
C ALA A 756 -38.07 -13.01 1.20
N CYS A 757 -37.78 -12.17 0.21
CA CYS A 757 -38.61 -11.95 -0.96
C CYS A 757 -37.77 -11.79 -2.22
N VAL A 758 -38.35 -12.10 -3.36
CA VAL A 758 -37.77 -11.86 -4.68
C VAL A 758 -38.61 -10.81 -5.38
N VAL A 759 -37.97 -9.73 -5.83
CA VAL A 759 -38.60 -8.62 -6.54
C VAL A 759 -38.08 -8.49 -7.96
N GLU A 760 -38.92 -8.01 -8.86
CA GLU A 760 -38.50 -7.51 -10.17
C GLU A 760 -38.12 -6.03 -10.05
N ASP A 761 -36.83 -5.71 -10.23
CA ASP A 761 -36.25 -4.39 -9.93
C ASP A 761 -36.93 -3.23 -10.70
N ASP A 762 -37.44 -3.52 -11.91
CA ASP A 762 -38.11 -2.53 -12.76
C ASP A 762 -39.52 -2.14 -12.25
N LYS A 763 -40.11 -2.93 -11.33
CA LYS A 763 -41.51 -2.77 -10.91
C LYS A 763 -41.67 -2.48 -9.43
N VAL A 764 -40.80 -3.01 -8.57
CA VAL A 764 -40.95 -2.90 -7.11
C VAL A 764 -39.65 -2.39 -6.51
N GLY A 765 -39.65 -1.16 -6.02
CA GLY A 765 -38.55 -0.58 -5.27
C GLY A 765 -38.55 -1.02 -3.80
N THR A 766 -37.37 -1.05 -3.18
CA THR A 766 -37.19 -1.38 -1.75
C THR A 766 -37.95 -0.42 -0.84
N ASP A 767 -37.92 0.87 -1.16
CA ASP A 767 -38.55 1.92 -0.37
C ASP A 767 -40.08 1.75 -0.33
N MET A 768 -40.68 1.28 -1.44
CA MET A 768 -42.12 0.99 -1.51
C MET A 768 -42.53 -0.20 -0.63
N LEU A 769 -41.66 -1.20 -0.51
CA LEU A 769 -41.88 -2.37 0.36
C LEU A 769 -41.75 -1.99 1.83
N GLU A 770 -40.74 -1.20 2.19
CA GLU A 770 -40.56 -0.68 3.55
C GLU A 770 -41.75 0.18 3.98
N GLU A 771 -42.21 1.08 3.12
CA GLU A 771 -43.40 1.91 3.39
C GLU A 771 -44.67 1.05 3.54
N ALA A 772 -44.90 0.08 2.66
CA ALA A 772 -46.09 -0.78 2.71
C ALA A 772 -46.13 -1.67 3.95
N ILE A 773 -44.97 -2.12 4.45
CA ILE A 773 -44.89 -2.95 5.66
C ILE A 773 -44.96 -2.08 6.93
N THR A 774 -44.36 -0.88 6.90
CA THR A 774 -44.39 0.06 8.03
C THR A 774 -45.77 0.70 8.22
N ALA A 775 -46.62 0.70 7.19
CA ALA A 775 -48.01 1.15 7.29
C ALA A 775 -48.88 0.30 8.25
N PHE A 776 -48.43 -0.90 8.66
CA PHE A 776 -49.07 -1.69 9.71
C PHE A 776 -48.61 -1.25 11.11
N GLU A 777 -48.92 0.01 11.45
CA GLU A 777 -48.44 0.71 12.67
C GLU A 777 -48.76 -0.03 13.97
N GLU A 778 -49.83 -0.85 14.01
CA GLU A 778 -50.23 -1.62 15.19
C GLU A 778 -49.30 -2.81 15.52
N HIS A 779 -48.47 -3.25 14.57
CA HIS A 779 -47.67 -4.48 14.72
C HIS A 779 -46.19 -4.32 14.35
N VAL A 780 -45.84 -3.33 13.51
CA VAL A 780 -44.47 -3.11 13.02
C VAL A 780 -43.90 -1.82 13.63
N GLN A 781 -42.74 -1.92 14.27
CA GLN A 781 -41.98 -0.76 14.76
C GLN A 781 -41.04 -0.21 13.68
N SER A 782 -40.31 -1.10 13.00
CA SER A 782 -39.36 -0.75 11.94
C SER A 782 -39.06 -1.96 11.05
N VAL A 783 -38.65 -1.69 9.82
CA VAL A 783 -38.20 -2.67 8.84
C VAL A 783 -36.79 -2.28 8.41
N ASP A 784 -35.86 -3.24 8.47
CA ASP A 784 -34.48 -3.06 8.01
C ASP A 784 -34.16 -4.08 6.91
N VAL A 785 -33.45 -3.67 5.85
CA VAL A 785 -32.90 -4.60 4.86
C VAL A 785 -31.64 -5.25 5.44
N ALA A 786 -31.73 -6.54 5.75
CA ALA A 786 -30.62 -7.31 6.31
C ALA A 786 -29.66 -7.84 5.23
N ALA A 787 -30.16 -8.15 4.03
CA ALA A 787 -29.32 -8.48 2.88
C ALA A 787 -30.04 -8.16 1.56
N PHE A 788 -29.28 -7.70 0.57
CA PHE A 788 -29.78 -7.37 -0.76
C PHE A 788 -28.86 -7.99 -1.82
N ASN A 789 -29.36 -8.99 -2.55
CA ASN A 789 -28.60 -9.71 -3.55
C ASN A 789 -29.30 -9.60 -4.91
N LYS A 790 -28.62 -9.05 -5.92
CA LYS A 790 -29.11 -9.06 -7.31
C LYS A 790 -28.92 -10.46 -7.91
N ILE A 791 -29.97 -11.01 -8.54
CA ILE A 791 -30.04 -12.33 -9.19
C ILE A 791 -30.00 -12.18 -10.71
#